data_AF-A0A9R0EYI0-F1
#
_entry.id   AF-A0A9R0EYI0-F1
#
_cell.length_a   1.000
_cell.length_b   1.000
_cell.length_c   1.000
_cell.angle_alpha   90.00
_cell.angle_beta   90.00
_cell.angle_gamma   90.00
#
_symmetry.space_group_name_H-M   'P 1'
#
loop_
_entity.id
_entity.type
_entity.pdbx_description
1 polymer ?
#
loop_
_entity_poly.entity_id
_entity_poly.type
_entity_poly.pdbx_seq_one_letter_code
_entity_poly.pdbx_strand_id
1 'polypeptide(L)'
;MLRSRINKMYFGGVEGGATHSNLVICDETGTVVGTATGPGTNHWTLGIEECAIRIIEMVHAAKQDAGIPRHKPLNSLGLTLSGCEQESSNAELAACVREKDSDAADAIYVASDTAGSLYTGAPDGGMVLIAGTGSNSYLKTSSGVERGCGGWGYLLGDEGGAYWIAHKAVKTVFDQQDGMKISDFPVEKVWEVVKEHFEAETRADLLPHAYKHFDKSKFAGLTVKLAALATQGDRLARHLFSCAGAELAAHVAPLTFCADEHRLRVVCVGSVWKSWELLKIGFLRKLRARDVITELEMVTLRVSSALGAAWLAAKHVNYDLPRDDDAFCSVFYTYYPYEHLDLENDTDVHGPPMGGEPRGFHHPRYISDIEGPDGRGMNGRGLIIRDAHLYRNHVNARVNGHANGHANGHANGHVNGHVNGNILNGIDMENMRIEDFPVIYEGDRTVSPSTMNISRFSRILQIKPVKNISYRCSSRALECFNSNNNRNDAKSSYYSGILAVAAGVIGYISLKDKLLAATVINNDLKGRREKFNFIADVVAVSAPSVVYIEIKDGRRLDLFSGQPVTLSNGSGFIVKEDGLILTNAHVVVNKPNAIVNVRLFDGSIHTGFVEDVDLKSDLATLRIPVKGLPVMKLGSSADIQPGEWVVAMGSPLALSNTVTAGVVSSTQRASEELGLRGKDMVYIQTDAPITFGNSGGPLVNLDGEAIGINSMKVTSGISFAIPIDYVKEFLNKRTTKSPQVSRRYLGITMLSLTPNILMELRMRNPEMPTDIEHGILVWKVIIGSPAYNGGLQPGDIVTSINEKPVRTASDIYLILENTSGSLRIDVVRGRTRVTLTVTPETH
;
A
#
# COMPACT_ATOMS: atom_id res chain seq x y z
N MET A 1 -17.06 -55.70 27.59
CA MET A 1 -16.80 -54.69 26.54
C MET A 1 -17.50 -53.35 26.85
N LEU A 2 -17.26 -52.74 28.02
CA LEU A 2 -18.02 -51.55 28.46
C LEU A 2 -17.17 -50.50 29.23
N ARG A 3 -15.85 -50.51 29.02
CA ARG A 3 -14.88 -49.55 29.61
C ARG A 3 -14.00 -48.85 28.56
N SER A 4 -14.38 -48.90 27.28
CA SER A 4 -13.60 -48.34 26.16
C SER A 4 -14.25 -47.12 25.48
N ARG A 5 -15.32 -46.54 26.04
CA ARG A 5 -15.76 -45.17 25.70
C ARG A 5 -14.88 -44.15 26.42
N ILE A 6 -13.59 -44.16 26.10
CA ILE A 6 -12.76 -42.97 26.20
C ILE A 6 -13.36 -41.95 25.23
N ASN A 7 -13.37 -40.66 25.57
CA ASN A 7 -13.77 -39.62 24.63
C ASN A 7 -12.69 -39.56 23.53
N LYS A 8 -12.92 -40.24 22.40
CA LYS A 8 -12.05 -40.16 21.21
C LYS A 8 -11.75 -38.70 20.92
N MET A 9 -10.49 -38.35 20.71
CA MET A 9 -10.10 -36.98 20.42
C MET A 9 -10.00 -36.79 18.91
N TYR A 10 -10.35 -35.60 18.43
CA TYR A 10 -10.29 -35.27 17.01
C TYR A 10 -9.60 -33.93 16.80
N PHE A 11 -8.58 -33.92 15.96
CA PHE A 11 -7.74 -32.77 15.69
C PHE A 11 -7.87 -32.42 14.20
N GLY A 12 -8.50 -31.29 13.91
CA GLY A 12 -8.67 -30.79 12.55
C GLY A 12 -7.52 -29.89 12.12
N GLY A 13 -7.21 -29.90 10.82
CA GLY A 13 -6.26 -28.97 10.22
C GLY A 13 -6.68 -28.58 8.80
N VAL A 14 -6.44 -27.31 8.43
CA VAL A 14 -6.78 -26.70 7.14
C VAL A 14 -5.54 -26.08 6.50
N GLU A 15 -5.24 -26.51 5.28
CA GLU A 15 -4.30 -25.88 4.34
C GLU A 15 -5.13 -24.98 3.40
N GLY A 16 -4.98 -23.65 3.51
CA GLY A 16 -5.81 -22.70 2.75
C GLY A 16 -5.02 -21.83 1.79
N GLY A 17 -5.19 -22.07 0.48
CA GLY A 17 -4.55 -21.30 -0.58
C GLY A 17 -5.46 -20.23 -1.19
N ALA A 18 -4.94 -19.54 -2.21
CA ALA A 18 -5.73 -18.63 -3.04
C ALA A 18 -6.69 -19.35 -4.02
N THR A 19 -6.40 -20.60 -4.38
CA THR A 19 -7.12 -21.35 -5.43
C THR A 19 -8.04 -22.43 -4.84
N HIS A 20 -7.51 -23.27 -3.96
CA HIS A 20 -8.22 -24.34 -3.28
C HIS A 20 -7.74 -24.43 -1.82
N SER A 21 -8.47 -25.19 -1.01
CA SER A 21 -8.13 -25.49 0.38
C SER A 21 -8.38 -26.97 0.67
N ASN A 22 -7.57 -27.55 1.56
CA ASN A 22 -7.67 -28.95 1.97
C ASN A 22 -7.88 -29.01 3.48
N LEU A 23 -8.69 -29.95 3.97
CA LEU A 23 -8.92 -30.19 5.39
C LEU A 23 -8.73 -31.68 5.72
N VAL A 24 -8.01 -31.96 6.81
CA VAL A 24 -7.86 -33.31 7.39
C VAL A 24 -8.30 -33.32 8.86
N ILE A 25 -8.90 -34.43 9.29
CA ILE A 25 -9.18 -34.70 10.71
C ILE A 25 -8.40 -35.95 11.11
N CYS A 26 -7.55 -35.82 12.13
CA CYS A 26 -6.87 -36.94 12.76
C CYS A 26 -7.60 -37.37 14.04
N ASP A 27 -7.55 -38.66 14.38
CA ASP A 27 -7.93 -39.15 15.71
C ASP A 27 -6.78 -39.10 16.71
N GLU A 28 -7.00 -39.54 17.96
CA GLU A 28 -5.99 -39.53 19.03
C GLU A 28 -4.64 -40.21 18.69
N THR A 29 -4.57 -41.03 17.64
CA THR A 29 -3.37 -41.74 17.18
C THR A 29 -2.56 -41.02 16.10
N GLY A 30 -3.04 -39.88 15.58
CA GLY A 30 -2.46 -39.23 14.39
C GLY A 30 -2.98 -39.78 13.06
N THR A 31 -3.76 -40.86 13.07
CA THR A 31 -4.40 -41.43 11.88
C THR A 31 -5.45 -40.47 11.31
N VAL A 32 -5.36 -40.16 10.01
CA VAL A 32 -6.41 -39.41 9.30
C VAL A 32 -7.68 -40.25 9.23
N VAL A 33 -8.77 -39.73 9.79
CA VAL A 33 -10.08 -40.39 9.83
C VAL A 33 -11.13 -39.73 8.95
N GLY A 34 -10.90 -38.51 8.47
CA GLY A 34 -11.75 -37.87 7.47
C GLY A 34 -11.09 -36.67 6.80
N THR A 35 -11.59 -36.34 5.61
CA THR A 35 -11.01 -35.33 4.71
C THR A 35 -12.07 -34.47 4.04
N ALA A 36 -11.69 -33.26 3.62
CA ALA A 36 -12.49 -32.45 2.72
C ALA A 36 -11.60 -31.58 1.81
N THR A 37 -12.18 -31.17 0.68
CA THR A 37 -11.59 -30.20 -0.26
C THR A 37 -12.58 -29.06 -0.47
N GLY A 38 -12.07 -27.83 -0.60
CA GLY A 38 -12.89 -26.64 -0.77
C GLY A 38 -12.23 -25.56 -1.63
N PRO A 39 -12.95 -24.45 -1.88
CA PRO A 39 -12.40 -23.28 -2.56
C PRO A 39 -11.29 -22.62 -1.73
N GLY A 40 -10.51 -21.74 -2.36
CA GLY A 40 -9.51 -20.91 -1.65
C GLY A 40 -10.10 -20.11 -0.48
N THR A 41 -9.28 -19.90 0.56
CA THR A 41 -9.63 -19.24 1.83
C THR A 41 -8.65 -18.11 2.20
N ASN A 42 -8.07 -17.42 1.21
CA ASN A 42 -7.31 -16.21 1.48
C ASN A 42 -8.26 -15.06 1.85
N HIS A 43 -8.22 -14.62 3.11
CA HIS A 43 -9.18 -13.65 3.65
C HIS A 43 -9.00 -12.22 3.11
N TRP A 44 -7.84 -11.86 2.56
CA TRP A 44 -7.61 -10.55 1.93
C TRP A 44 -8.37 -10.41 0.60
N THR A 45 -8.64 -11.52 -0.10
CA THR A 45 -9.42 -11.54 -1.34
C THR A 45 -10.93 -11.67 -1.08
N LEU A 46 -11.33 -12.31 0.02
CA LEU A 46 -12.71 -12.76 0.27
C LEU A 46 -13.43 -11.99 1.38
N GLY A 47 -12.70 -11.36 2.28
CA GLY A 47 -13.18 -11.00 3.61
C GLY A 47 -13.13 -12.17 4.59
N ILE A 48 -13.05 -11.85 5.87
CA ILE A 48 -12.97 -12.84 6.97
C ILE A 48 -14.27 -13.65 7.09
N GLU A 49 -15.43 -13.02 6.83
CA GLU A 49 -16.73 -13.68 6.99
C GLU A 49 -16.95 -14.85 6.02
N GLU A 50 -16.67 -14.62 4.73
CA GLU A 50 -16.74 -15.64 3.66
C GLU A 50 -15.67 -16.72 3.85
N CYS A 51 -14.48 -16.34 4.32
CA CYS A 51 -13.43 -17.28 4.70
C CYS A 51 -13.89 -18.25 5.81
N ALA A 52 -14.49 -17.72 6.88
CA ALA A 52 -15.02 -18.52 7.98
C ALA A 52 -16.13 -19.48 7.53
N ILE A 53 -17.04 -19.06 6.65
CA ILE A 53 -18.11 -19.91 6.10
C ILE A 53 -17.52 -21.11 5.36
N ARG A 54 -16.58 -20.88 4.44
CA ARG A 54 -15.91 -21.95 3.66
C ARG A 54 -15.19 -22.96 4.56
N ILE A 55 -14.56 -22.48 5.64
CA ILE A 55 -13.89 -23.32 6.64
C ILE A 55 -14.92 -24.20 7.37
N ILE A 56 -16.04 -23.64 7.81
CA ILE A 56 -17.12 -24.39 8.49
C ILE A 56 -17.73 -25.45 7.57
N GLU A 57 -17.97 -25.14 6.29
CA GLU A 57 -18.46 -26.11 5.30
C GLU A 57 -17.50 -27.28 5.11
N MET A 58 -16.18 -27.02 4.99
CA MET A 58 -15.17 -28.08 4.95
C MET A 58 -15.14 -28.90 6.25
N VAL A 59 -15.25 -28.26 7.43
CA VAL A 59 -15.30 -28.95 8.73
C VAL A 59 -16.50 -29.90 8.80
N HIS A 60 -17.67 -29.48 8.31
CA HIS A 60 -18.87 -30.33 8.29
C HIS A 60 -18.74 -31.49 7.30
N ALA A 61 -18.16 -31.27 6.12
CA ALA A 61 -17.88 -32.32 5.15
C ALA A 61 -16.90 -33.37 5.70
N ALA A 62 -15.77 -32.95 6.29
CA ALA A 62 -14.78 -33.87 6.84
C ALA A 62 -15.27 -34.61 8.10
N LYS A 63 -16.11 -33.97 8.93
CA LYS A 63 -16.80 -34.66 10.04
C LYS A 63 -17.75 -35.73 9.51
N GLN A 64 -18.49 -35.45 8.43
CA GLN A 64 -19.38 -36.43 7.80
C GLN A 64 -18.58 -37.61 7.22
N ASP A 65 -17.45 -37.37 6.55
CA ASP A 65 -16.52 -38.38 6.05
C ASP A 65 -16.00 -39.28 7.19
N ALA A 66 -15.57 -38.68 8.30
CA ALA A 66 -15.11 -39.38 9.51
C ALA A 66 -16.23 -40.05 10.36
N GLY A 67 -17.51 -39.94 9.96
CA GLY A 67 -18.64 -40.41 10.77
C GLY A 67 -18.81 -39.68 12.12
N ILE A 68 -18.21 -38.49 12.28
CA ILE A 68 -18.28 -37.65 13.48
C ILE A 68 -19.62 -36.90 13.47
N PRO A 69 -20.44 -36.97 14.54
CA PRO A 69 -21.67 -36.20 14.62
C PRO A 69 -21.39 -34.70 14.51
N ARG A 70 -22.18 -33.97 13.70
CA ARG A 70 -21.98 -32.52 13.44
C ARG A 70 -21.87 -31.69 14.71
N HIS A 71 -22.66 -32.03 15.74
CA HIS A 71 -22.70 -31.39 17.06
C HIS A 71 -21.55 -31.76 18.00
N LYS A 72 -20.60 -32.62 17.57
CA LYS A 72 -19.39 -32.89 18.34
C LYS A 72 -18.29 -31.94 17.86
N PRO A 73 -17.76 -31.03 18.70
CA PRO A 73 -16.58 -30.23 18.35
C PRO A 73 -15.35 -31.11 18.15
N LEU A 74 -14.44 -30.63 17.30
CA LEU A 74 -13.05 -31.09 17.29
C LEU A 74 -12.35 -30.48 18.51
N ASN A 75 -11.41 -31.20 19.11
CA ASN A 75 -10.69 -30.71 20.29
C ASN A 75 -9.78 -29.52 19.95
N SER A 76 -9.29 -29.48 18.71
CA SER A 76 -8.70 -28.28 18.12
C SER A 76 -8.89 -28.26 16.60
N LEU A 77 -8.90 -27.07 16.01
CA LEU A 77 -8.83 -26.84 14.58
C LEU A 77 -7.67 -25.90 14.24
N GLY A 78 -6.72 -26.36 13.42
CA GLY A 78 -5.63 -25.56 12.90
C GLY A 78 -5.98 -24.94 11.55
N LEU A 79 -5.76 -23.65 11.39
CA LEU A 79 -5.98 -22.91 10.15
C LEU A 79 -4.64 -22.34 9.70
N THR A 80 -3.93 -23.04 8.80
CA THR A 80 -2.68 -22.56 8.19
C THR A 80 -2.98 -22.04 6.80
N LEU A 81 -3.22 -20.74 6.70
CA LEU A 81 -3.80 -20.09 5.53
C LEU A 81 -2.88 -19.01 4.96
N SER A 82 -2.96 -18.81 3.65
CA SER A 82 -2.23 -17.74 2.96
C SER A 82 -2.78 -16.36 3.36
N GLY A 83 -1.91 -15.47 3.86
CA GLY A 83 -2.29 -14.15 4.37
C GLY A 83 -2.53 -14.08 5.89
N CYS A 84 -2.26 -15.15 6.63
CA CYS A 84 -2.46 -15.25 8.08
C CYS A 84 -1.16 -14.98 8.88
N GLU A 85 -0.42 -13.93 8.52
CA GLU A 85 0.83 -13.51 9.17
C GLU A 85 0.60 -12.49 10.31
N GLN A 86 -0.61 -11.92 10.44
CA GLN A 86 -0.95 -10.94 11.49
C GLN A 86 -1.82 -11.56 12.59
N GLU A 87 -1.36 -11.48 13.84
CA GLU A 87 -2.07 -12.03 15.01
C GLU A 87 -3.48 -11.45 15.20
N SER A 88 -3.69 -10.17 14.82
CA SER A 88 -4.97 -9.48 14.89
C SER A 88 -6.05 -10.09 13.97
N SER A 89 -5.77 -10.22 12.67
CA SER A 89 -6.73 -10.82 11.72
C SER A 89 -6.87 -12.34 11.94
N ASN A 90 -5.82 -13.00 12.42
CA ASN A 90 -5.86 -14.39 12.86
C ASN A 90 -6.83 -14.59 14.04
N ALA A 91 -6.80 -13.72 15.05
CA ALA A 91 -7.73 -13.74 16.17
C ALA A 91 -9.18 -13.41 15.73
N GLU A 92 -9.36 -12.46 14.82
CA GLU A 92 -10.67 -12.10 14.25
C GLU A 92 -11.28 -13.28 13.47
N LEU A 93 -10.50 -13.97 12.63
CA LEU A 93 -10.95 -15.17 11.90
C LEU A 93 -11.31 -16.32 12.86
N ALA A 94 -10.49 -16.56 13.89
CA ALA A 94 -10.78 -17.57 14.92
C ALA A 94 -12.06 -17.26 15.72
N ALA A 95 -12.33 -15.98 15.99
CA ALA A 95 -13.57 -15.53 16.61
C ALA A 95 -14.77 -15.73 15.66
N CYS A 96 -14.66 -15.31 14.40
CA CYS A 96 -15.72 -15.40 13.40
C CYS A 96 -16.15 -16.86 13.14
N VAL A 97 -15.20 -17.81 13.04
CA VAL A 97 -15.52 -19.25 12.91
C VAL A 97 -16.29 -19.74 14.14
N ARG A 98 -15.85 -19.40 15.36
CA ARG A 98 -16.50 -19.84 16.60
C ARG A 98 -17.87 -19.19 16.83
N GLU A 99 -18.09 -17.96 16.36
CA GLU A 99 -19.39 -17.27 16.44
C GLU A 99 -20.41 -17.89 15.47
N LYS A 100 -19.97 -18.25 14.26
CA LYS A 100 -20.84 -18.87 13.25
C LYS A 100 -21.14 -20.35 13.50
N ASP A 101 -20.19 -21.08 14.09
CA ASP A 101 -20.37 -22.48 14.49
C ASP A 101 -19.59 -22.79 15.78
N SER A 102 -20.30 -22.77 16.92
CA SER A 102 -19.75 -23.20 18.22
C SER A 102 -19.35 -24.67 18.24
N ASP A 103 -19.98 -25.49 17.39
CA ASP A 103 -19.75 -26.93 17.34
C ASP A 103 -18.62 -27.27 16.37
N ALA A 104 -17.96 -26.29 15.74
CA ALA A 104 -16.82 -26.51 14.85
C ALA A 104 -15.66 -27.17 15.62
N ALA A 105 -15.07 -26.44 16.57
CA ALA A 105 -13.98 -26.90 17.44
C ALA A 105 -13.89 -26.12 18.76
N ASP A 106 -13.45 -26.79 19.83
CA ASP A 106 -13.25 -26.20 21.16
C ASP A 106 -12.17 -25.09 21.08
N ALA A 107 -10.98 -25.46 20.58
CA ALA A 107 -9.87 -24.56 20.30
C ALA A 107 -9.70 -24.32 18.79
N ILE A 108 -9.26 -23.11 18.42
CA ILE A 108 -8.91 -22.75 17.04
C ILE A 108 -7.55 -22.05 17.09
N TYR A 109 -6.60 -22.54 16.31
CA TYR A 109 -5.26 -21.98 16.15
C TYR A 109 -5.08 -21.51 14.70
N VAL A 110 -4.54 -20.31 14.48
CA VAL A 110 -4.44 -19.70 13.15
C VAL A 110 -3.02 -19.20 12.90
N ALA A 111 -2.46 -19.56 11.75
CA ALA A 111 -1.11 -19.22 11.32
C ALA A 111 -1.03 -19.15 9.78
N SER A 112 0.15 -18.80 9.26
CA SER A 112 0.41 -18.76 7.82
C SER A 112 0.43 -20.15 7.16
N ASP A 113 0.27 -20.19 5.84
CA ASP A 113 0.52 -21.36 4.99
C ASP A 113 1.97 -21.89 5.11
N THR A 114 2.94 -20.99 5.31
CA THR A 114 4.34 -21.34 5.61
C THR A 114 4.48 -22.11 6.91
N ALA A 115 3.76 -21.76 7.98
CA ALA A 115 3.87 -22.43 9.27
C ALA A 115 3.38 -23.89 9.21
N GLY A 116 2.22 -24.14 8.59
CA GLY A 116 1.69 -25.49 8.38
C GLY A 116 2.58 -26.33 7.49
N SER A 117 3.02 -25.76 6.37
CA SER A 117 3.96 -26.39 5.44
C SER A 117 5.27 -26.81 6.12
N LEU A 118 5.89 -25.90 6.87
CA LEU A 118 7.14 -26.16 7.59
C LEU A 118 6.95 -27.26 8.65
N TYR A 119 5.91 -27.15 9.49
CA TYR A 119 5.65 -28.12 10.55
C TYR A 119 5.23 -29.50 10.03
N THR A 120 4.90 -29.63 8.74
CA THR A 120 4.66 -30.92 8.08
C THR A 120 5.97 -31.63 7.69
N GLY A 121 7.00 -30.90 7.23
CA GLY A 121 8.23 -31.49 6.68
C GLY A 121 9.51 -31.34 7.51
N ALA A 122 9.54 -30.40 8.45
CA ALA A 122 10.67 -30.12 9.32
C ALA A 122 10.19 -29.54 10.67
N PRO A 123 9.61 -30.36 11.57
CA PRO A 123 8.93 -29.89 12.79
C PRO A 123 9.87 -29.28 13.84
N ASP A 124 11.12 -29.75 13.92
CA ASP A 124 12.10 -29.34 14.95
C ASP A 124 12.97 -28.14 14.54
N GLY A 125 12.91 -27.74 13.27
CA GLY A 125 13.77 -26.70 12.69
C GLY A 125 13.97 -26.93 11.20
N GLY A 126 13.94 -25.85 10.40
CA GLY A 126 14.07 -25.91 8.96
C GLY A 126 13.54 -24.68 8.24
N MET A 127 13.54 -24.75 6.92
CA MET A 127 13.03 -23.69 6.04
C MET A 127 11.91 -24.24 5.15
N VAL A 128 10.92 -23.42 4.83
CA VAL A 128 9.92 -23.65 3.78
C VAL A 128 10.11 -22.63 2.66
N LEU A 129 9.88 -23.08 1.43
CA LEU A 129 9.97 -22.27 0.22
C LEU A 129 8.77 -22.55 -0.69
N ILE A 130 7.80 -21.64 -0.64
CA ILE A 130 6.56 -21.70 -1.43
C ILE A 130 6.82 -21.11 -2.82
N ALA A 131 6.47 -21.87 -3.86
CA ALA A 131 6.41 -21.44 -5.25
C ALA A 131 5.15 -22.02 -5.91
N GLY A 132 4.04 -21.31 -5.75
CA GLY A 132 2.72 -21.63 -6.31
C GLY A 132 2.24 -20.50 -7.21
N THR A 133 0.99 -20.05 -7.05
CA THR A 133 0.47 -18.83 -7.70
C THR A 133 1.33 -17.60 -7.38
N GLY A 134 1.86 -17.53 -6.16
CA GLY A 134 2.86 -16.56 -5.69
C GLY A 134 4.07 -17.27 -5.05
N SER A 135 4.90 -16.52 -4.30
CA SER A 135 6.07 -17.08 -3.59
C SER A 135 6.33 -16.47 -2.21
N ASN A 136 6.89 -17.29 -1.32
CA ASN A 136 7.20 -16.93 0.07
C ASN A 136 8.30 -17.87 0.61
N SER A 137 9.20 -17.40 1.45
CA SER A 137 10.15 -18.24 2.20
C SER A 137 10.15 -17.92 3.68
N TYR A 138 10.33 -18.94 4.51
CA TYR A 138 10.30 -18.83 5.96
C TYR A 138 11.22 -19.85 6.61
N LEU A 139 12.07 -19.39 7.52
CA LEU A 139 12.99 -20.16 8.35
C LEU A 139 12.52 -20.12 9.80
N LYS A 140 12.54 -21.29 10.45
CA LYS A 140 12.51 -21.44 11.91
C LYS A 140 13.71 -22.31 12.30
N THR A 141 14.68 -21.78 13.03
CA THR A 141 15.80 -22.58 13.53
C THR A 141 15.37 -23.47 14.70
N SER A 142 16.15 -24.51 15.00
CA SER A 142 16.01 -25.28 16.23
C SER A 142 16.18 -24.44 17.52
N SER A 143 16.91 -23.32 17.44
CA SER A 143 17.02 -22.31 18.50
C SER A 143 15.79 -21.40 18.65
N GLY A 144 14.78 -21.53 17.77
CA GLY A 144 13.54 -20.77 17.80
C GLY A 144 13.58 -19.39 17.12
N VAL A 145 14.63 -19.10 16.34
CA VAL A 145 14.75 -17.85 15.57
C VAL A 145 13.91 -17.96 14.30
N GLU A 146 13.03 -16.98 14.09
CA GLU A 146 12.10 -16.94 12.96
C GLU A 146 12.41 -15.79 11.99
N ARG A 147 12.46 -16.09 10.69
CA ARG A 147 12.82 -15.15 9.62
C ARG A 147 12.06 -15.48 8.33
N GLY A 148 11.61 -14.48 7.59
CA GLY A 148 10.96 -14.65 6.29
C GLY A 148 11.55 -13.78 5.18
N CYS A 149 11.30 -14.16 3.93
CA CYS A 149 11.61 -13.36 2.74
C CYS A 149 10.52 -13.59 1.67
N GLY A 150 10.18 -12.58 0.89
CA GLY A 150 9.03 -12.63 -0.03
C GLY A 150 7.68 -12.56 0.69
N GLY A 151 6.65 -13.22 0.15
CA GLY A 151 5.30 -13.26 0.74
C GLY A 151 4.41 -12.05 0.48
N TRP A 152 4.96 -10.93 -0.01
CA TRP A 152 4.24 -9.65 -0.20
C TRP A 152 3.18 -9.62 -1.31
N GLY A 153 3.06 -10.69 -2.08
CA GLY A 153 2.07 -10.81 -3.16
C GLY A 153 2.37 -9.98 -4.41
N TYR A 154 1.52 -10.17 -5.42
CA TYR A 154 1.78 -9.82 -6.83
C TYR A 154 1.96 -8.33 -7.16
N LEU A 155 1.61 -7.43 -6.23
CA LEU A 155 1.81 -5.98 -6.37
C LEU A 155 3.17 -5.51 -5.84
N LEU A 156 3.83 -6.33 -5.01
CA LEU A 156 5.03 -5.98 -4.25
C LEU A 156 6.17 -7.01 -4.36
N GLY A 157 5.92 -8.19 -4.95
CA GLY A 157 6.89 -9.26 -5.13
C GLY A 157 6.34 -10.46 -5.92
N ASP A 158 6.16 -11.61 -5.24
CA ASP A 158 5.89 -12.93 -5.83
C ASP A 158 7.02 -13.44 -6.78
N GLU A 159 8.25 -12.96 -6.63
CA GLU A 159 9.36 -13.35 -7.51
C GLU A 159 9.66 -14.86 -7.46
N GLY A 160 9.74 -15.48 -8.64
CA GLY A 160 9.85 -16.93 -8.78
C GLY A 160 8.52 -17.69 -8.72
N GLY A 161 7.43 -17.06 -8.27
CA GLY A 161 6.08 -17.62 -8.33
C GLY A 161 5.49 -17.66 -9.74
N ALA A 162 4.42 -18.45 -9.94
CA ALA A 162 3.80 -18.64 -11.25
C ALA A 162 3.22 -17.34 -11.83
N TYR A 163 2.69 -16.42 -11.01
CA TYR A 163 2.28 -15.09 -11.47
C TYR A 163 3.48 -14.31 -12.05
N TRP A 164 4.63 -14.32 -11.39
CA TRP A 164 5.80 -13.57 -11.84
C TRP A 164 6.37 -14.13 -13.15
N ILE A 165 6.40 -15.46 -13.32
CA ILE A 165 6.79 -16.09 -14.59
C ILE A 165 5.87 -15.65 -15.73
N ALA A 166 4.55 -15.71 -15.52
CA ALA A 166 3.55 -15.26 -16.48
C ALA A 166 3.68 -13.76 -16.81
N HIS A 167 3.84 -12.92 -15.79
CA HIS A 167 3.99 -11.47 -15.93
C HIS A 167 5.28 -11.10 -16.67
N LYS A 168 6.40 -11.77 -16.37
CA LYS A 168 7.67 -11.60 -17.10
C LYS A 168 7.53 -12.01 -18.57
N ALA A 169 6.81 -13.10 -18.87
CA ALA A 169 6.57 -13.52 -20.25
C ALA A 169 5.79 -12.47 -21.04
N VAL A 170 4.63 -12.02 -20.52
CA VAL A 170 3.81 -10.98 -21.15
C VAL A 170 4.59 -9.66 -21.29
N LYS A 171 5.31 -9.24 -20.26
CA LYS A 171 6.09 -7.99 -20.29
C LYS A 171 7.22 -8.02 -21.32
N THR A 172 7.96 -9.13 -21.45
CA THR A 172 9.01 -9.25 -22.48
C THR A 172 8.43 -9.20 -23.89
N VAL A 173 7.26 -9.81 -24.15
CA VAL A 173 6.58 -9.69 -25.45
C VAL A 173 6.15 -8.24 -25.73
N PHE A 174 5.58 -7.55 -24.74
CA PHE A 174 5.16 -6.15 -24.89
C PHE A 174 6.37 -5.23 -25.14
N ASP A 175 7.45 -5.36 -24.37
CA ASP A 175 8.64 -4.53 -24.50
C ASP A 175 9.35 -4.71 -25.85
N GLN A 176 9.36 -5.93 -26.40
CA GLN A 176 9.82 -6.23 -27.75
C GLN A 176 8.93 -5.55 -28.81
N GLN A 177 7.60 -5.66 -28.68
CA GLN A 177 6.66 -5.12 -29.66
C GLN A 177 6.51 -3.59 -29.62
N ASP A 178 6.82 -2.95 -28.50
CA ASP A 178 6.92 -1.48 -28.39
C ASP A 178 8.32 -0.94 -28.75
N GLY A 179 9.30 -1.82 -28.97
CA GLY A 179 10.71 -1.44 -29.12
C GLY A 179 11.33 -0.84 -27.85
N MET A 180 10.63 -0.91 -26.71
CA MET A 180 11.10 -0.42 -25.40
C MET A 180 12.31 -1.22 -24.90
N LYS A 181 12.34 -2.53 -25.18
CA LYS A 181 13.44 -3.41 -24.82
C LYS A 181 13.49 -4.62 -25.75
N ILE A 182 14.61 -4.80 -26.44
CA ILE A 182 14.80 -5.96 -27.32
C ILE A 182 15.06 -7.20 -26.45
N SER A 183 14.35 -8.29 -26.74
CA SER A 183 14.55 -9.60 -26.11
C SER A 183 15.78 -10.30 -26.70
N ASP A 184 16.62 -10.89 -25.85
CA ASP A 184 17.76 -11.72 -26.28
C ASP A 184 17.33 -13.03 -27.00
N PHE A 185 16.04 -13.39 -26.88
CA PHE A 185 15.45 -14.61 -27.44
C PHE A 185 14.19 -14.28 -28.27
N PRO A 186 13.89 -15.07 -29.32
CA PRO A 186 12.64 -14.95 -30.09
C PRO A 186 11.40 -14.97 -29.18
N VAL A 187 10.42 -14.10 -29.45
CA VAL A 187 9.24 -13.91 -28.57
C VAL A 187 7.97 -14.57 -29.10
N GLU A 188 8.00 -15.05 -30.34
CA GLU A 188 6.80 -15.32 -31.14
C GLU A 188 6.02 -16.51 -30.58
N LYS A 189 6.71 -17.60 -30.21
CA LYS A 189 6.07 -18.77 -29.57
C LYS A 189 5.47 -18.44 -28.20
N VAL A 190 6.13 -17.58 -27.44
CA VAL A 190 5.62 -17.10 -26.15
C VAL A 190 4.40 -16.20 -26.37
N TRP A 191 4.39 -15.37 -27.42
CA TRP A 191 3.21 -14.57 -27.78
C TRP A 191 2.02 -15.42 -28.21
N GLU A 192 2.20 -16.43 -29.06
CA GLU A 192 1.09 -17.33 -29.43
C GLU A 192 0.52 -18.07 -28.19
N VAL A 193 1.38 -18.52 -27.28
CA VAL A 193 0.94 -19.14 -26.01
C VAL A 193 0.22 -18.14 -25.08
N VAL A 194 0.62 -16.86 -25.06
CA VAL A 194 -0.07 -15.78 -24.34
C VAL A 194 -1.46 -15.53 -24.93
N LYS A 195 -1.57 -15.40 -26.26
CA LYS A 195 -2.83 -15.24 -26.99
C LYS A 195 -3.81 -16.39 -26.70
N GLU A 196 -3.33 -17.63 -26.87
CA GLU A 196 -4.09 -18.87 -26.63
C GLU A 196 -4.52 -19.03 -25.16
N HIS A 197 -3.87 -18.35 -24.21
CA HIS A 197 -4.22 -18.41 -22.78
C HIS A 197 -5.24 -17.35 -22.35
N PHE A 198 -5.19 -16.17 -22.94
CA PHE A 198 -6.09 -15.05 -22.62
C PHE A 198 -7.27 -14.90 -23.60
N GLU A 199 -7.34 -15.72 -24.66
CA GLU A 199 -8.36 -15.60 -25.72
C GLU A 199 -8.26 -14.24 -26.44
N ALA A 200 -7.02 -13.80 -26.67
CA ALA A 200 -6.64 -12.47 -27.13
C ALA A 200 -5.89 -12.56 -28.47
N GLU A 201 -6.11 -11.63 -29.42
CA GLU A 201 -5.32 -11.55 -30.66
C GLU A 201 -4.32 -10.40 -30.67
N THR A 202 -4.61 -9.32 -29.94
CA THR A 202 -3.78 -8.12 -29.86
C THR A 202 -3.36 -7.84 -28.42
N ARG A 203 -2.34 -6.99 -28.26
CA ARG A 203 -1.91 -6.50 -26.93
C ARG A 203 -2.99 -5.69 -26.19
N ALA A 204 -3.96 -5.12 -26.91
CA ALA A 204 -5.07 -4.39 -26.30
C ALA A 204 -6.07 -5.34 -25.60
N ASP A 205 -6.24 -6.55 -26.12
CA ASP A 205 -7.20 -7.54 -25.62
C ASP A 205 -6.76 -8.15 -24.27
N LEU A 206 -5.48 -8.01 -23.89
CA LEU A 206 -5.00 -8.35 -22.54
C LEU A 206 -5.30 -7.27 -21.49
N LEU A 207 -5.62 -6.03 -21.88
CA LEU A 207 -5.86 -4.95 -20.91
C LEU A 207 -7.07 -5.23 -19.99
N PRO A 208 -8.20 -5.79 -20.47
CA PRO A 208 -9.27 -6.29 -19.60
C PRO A 208 -8.77 -7.30 -18.56
N HIS A 209 -7.87 -8.22 -18.93
CA HIS A 209 -7.32 -9.24 -18.02
C HIS A 209 -6.26 -8.71 -17.06
N ALA A 210 -5.64 -7.57 -17.36
CA ALA A 210 -4.71 -6.87 -16.46
C ALA A 210 -5.42 -5.93 -15.47
N TYR A 211 -6.59 -5.38 -15.83
CA TYR A 211 -7.26 -4.32 -15.06
C TYR A 211 -8.71 -4.65 -14.66
N LYS A 212 -9.63 -4.75 -15.63
CA LYS A 212 -11.09 -4.76 -15.37
C LYS A 212 -11.59 -6.09 -14.80
N HIS A 213 -10.98 -7.18 -15.26
CA HIS A 213 -11.33 -8.57 -14.98
C HIS A 213 -10.07 -9.35 -14.56
N PHE A 214 -9.27 -8.71 -13.70
CA PHE A 214 -8.02 -9.30 -13.21
C PHE A 214 -8.30 -10.48 -12.27
N ASP A 215 -7.75 -11.63 -12.61
CA ASP A 215 -7.75 -12.84 -11.79
C ASP A 215 -6.29 -13.34 -11.72
N LYS A 216 -5.70 -13.29 -10.52
CA LYS A 216 -4.31 -13.72 -10.27
C LYS A 216 -4.09 -15.19 -10.66
N SER A 217 -5.10 -16.05 -10.47
CA SER A 217 -5.05 -17.48 -10.77
C SER A 217 -5.22 -17.75 -12.27
N LYS A 218 -6.14 -17.07 -12.99
CA LYS A 218 -6.16 -17.14 -14.47
C LYS A 218 -4.83 -16.62 -15.04
N PHE A 219 -4.32 -15.51 -14.53
CA PHE A 219 -3.07 -14.92 -15.03
C PHE A 219 -1.85 -15.83 -14.79
N ALA A 220 -1.67 -16.34 -13.57
CA ALA A 220 -0.58 -17.27 -13.23
C ALA A 220 -0.70 -18.63 -13.96
N GLY A 221 -1.90 -19.03 -14.38
CA GLY A 221 -2.15 -20.25 -15.15
C GLY A 221 -1.37 -20.34 -16.47
N LEU A 222 -0.99 -19.20 -17.06
CA LEU A 222 -0.13 -19.12 -18.26
C LEU A 222 1.17 -19.90 -18.07
N THR A 223 1.72 -19.92 -16.85
CA THR A 223 2.98 -20.61 -16.51
C THR A 223 2.92 -22.12 -16.76
N VAL A 224 1.73 -22.75 -16.79
CA VAL A 224 1.58 -24.16 -17.19
C VAL A 224 1.92 -24.35 -18.67
N LYS A 225 1.43 -23.45 -19.54
CA LYS A 225 1.74 -23.48 -20.97
C LYS A 225 3.21 -23.10 -21.24
N LEU A 226 3.74 -22.11 -20.50
CA LEU A 226 5.16 -21.74 -20.56
C LEU A 226 6.10 -22.88 -20.11
N ALA A 227 5.72 -23.67 -19.10
CA ALA A 227 6.47 -24.84 -18.68
C ALA A 227 6.55 -25.89 -19.81
N ALA A 228 5.42 -26.20 -20.46
CA ALA A 228 5.39 -27.10 -21.60
C ALA A 228 6.25 -26.58 -22.76
N LEU A 229 6.19 -25.29 -23.06
CA LEU A 229 6.99 -24.63 -24.10
C LEU A 229 8.50 -24.65 -23.78
N ALA A 230 8.89 -24.46 -22.52
CA ALA A 230 10.27 -24.60 -22.06
C ALA A 230 10.79 -26.05 -22.14
N THR A 231 9.94 -27.04 -21.84
CA THR A 231 10.25 -28.47 -22.04
C THR A 231 10.41 -28.83 -23.53
N GLN A 232 9.70 -28.14 -24.43
CA GLN A 232 9.89 -28.25 -25.88
C GLN A 232 11.15 -27.53 -26.41
N GLY A 233 12.00 -26.98 -25.53
CA GLY A 233 13.28 -26.36 -25.90
C GLY A 233 13.19 -24.89 -26.30
N ASP A 234 12.07 -24.20 -26.06
CA ASP A 234 12.00 -22.76 -26.30
C ASP A 234 12.95 -21.98 -25.38
N ARG A 235 13.81 -21.15 -25.98
CA ARG A 235 14.90 -20.48 -25.26
C ARG A 235 14.40 -19.36 -24.35
N LEU A 236 13.36 -18.62 -24.75
CA LEU A 236 12.77 -17.58 -23.90
C LEU A 236 12.06 -18.21 -22.70
N ALA A 237 11.27 -19.27 -22.92
CA ALA A 237 10.61 -19.99 -21.84
C ALA A 237 11.62 -20.65 -20.88
N ARG A 238 12.68 -21.32 -21.39
CA ARG A 238 13.78 -21.84 -20.54
C ARG A 238 14.46 -20.74 -19.74
N HIS A 239 14.74 -19.59 -20.35
CA HIS A 239 15.34 -18.44 -19.67
C HIS A 239 14.42 -17.90 -18.56
N LEU A 240 13.11 -17.77 -18.79
CA LEU A 240 12.13 -17.32 -17.79
C LEU A 240 12.10 -18.23 -16.55
N PHE A 241 12.12 -19.55 -16.73
CA PHE A 241 12.21 -20.50 -15.61
C PHE A 241 13.58 -20.47 -14.90
N SER A 242 14.68 -20.30 -15.65
CA SER A 242 16.00 -20.11 -15.05
C SER A 242 16.05 -18.83 -14.19
N CYS A 243 15.48 -17.73 -14.67
CA CYS A 243 15.31 -16.51 -13.88
C CYS A 243 14.42 -16.72 -12.65
N ALA A 244 13.32 -17.49 -12.76
CA ALA A 244 12.47 -17.81 -11.62
C ALA A 244 13.21 -18.61 -10.54
N GLY A 245 13.97 -19.64 -10.94
CA GLY A 245 14.85 -20.38 -10.03
C GLY A 245 15.89 -19.47 -9.38
N ALA A 246 16.46 -18.53 -10.13
CA ALA A 246 17.39 -17.53 -9.60
C ALA A 246 16.75 -16.57 -8.58
N GLU A 247 15.44 -16.28 -8.64
CA GLU A 247 14.77 -15.49 -7.59
C GLU A 247 14.27 -16.34 -6.41
N LEU A 248 13.90 -17.61 -6.61
CA LEU A 248 13.64 -18.55 -5.51
C LEU A 248 14.92 -18.79 -4.68
N ALA A 249 16.09 -18.86 -5.30
CA ALA A 249 17.37 -18.89 -4.58
C ALA A 249 17.71 -17.55 -3.89
N ALA A 250 17.18 -16.42 -4.39
CA ALA A 250 17.34 -15.12 -3.72
C ALA A 250 16.48 -15.00 -2.44
N HIS A 251 15.38 -15.75 -2.34
CA HIS A 251 14.60 -15.92 -1.11
C HIS A 251 15.29 -16.84 -0.07
N VAL A 252 16.16 -17.74 -0.52
CA VAL A 252 16.87 -18.73 0.30
C VAL A 252 18.15 -18.15 0.90
N ALA A 253 19.00 -17.55 0.07
CA ALA A 253 20.32 -17.05 0.48
C ALA A 253 20.34 -16.13 1.74
N PRO A 254 19.43 -15.15 1.93
CA PRO A 254 19.43 -14.33 3.14
C PRO A 254 19.02 -15.13 4.39
N LEU A 255 18.21 -16.18 4.25
CA LEU A 255 17.78 -17.03 5.36
C LEU A 255 18.88 -18.02 5.77
N THR A 256 19.68 -18.54 4.84
CA THR A 256 20.79 -19.44 5.16
C THR A 256 21.86 -18.81 6.06
N PHE A 257 22.05 -17.49 6.01
CA PHE A 257 22.92 -16.77 6.95
C PHE A 257 22.33 -16.58 8.37
N CYS A 258 21.06 -16.94 8.55
CA CYS A 258 20.35 -16.91 9.84
C CYS A 258 20.13 -18.34 10.41
N ALA A 259 20.64 -19.38 9.75
CA ALA A 259 20.51 -20.76 10.20
C ALA A 259 21.72 -21.18 11.05
N ASP A 260 21.47 -21.76 12.22
CA ASP A 260 22.50 -22.32 13.11
C ASP A 260 23.04 -23.67 12.61
N GLU A 261 22.32 -24.32 11.68
CA GLU A 261 22.58 -25.68 11.21
C GLU A 261 23.44 -25.69 9.94
N HIS A 262 24.49 -26.52 9.90
CA HIS A 262 25.39 -26.65 8.73
C HIS A 262 24.72 -27.29 7.51
N ARG A 263 23.62 -28.02 7.74
CA ARG A 263 22.77 -28.68 6.75
C ARG A 263 21.30 -28.43 7.10
N LEU A 264 20.58 -27.76 6.21
CA LEU A 264 19.24 -27.23 6.44
C LEU A 264 18.21 -27.94 5.53
N ARG A 265 17.10 -28.42 6.11
CA ARG A 265 15.99 -28.98 5.32
C ARG A 265 15.12 -27.86 4.74
N VAL A 266 14.82 -27.96 3.44
CA VAL A 266 14.06 -26.96 2.68
C VAL A 266 12.78 -27.59 2.11
N VAL A 267 11.65 -27.37 2.79
CA VAL A 267 10.32 -27.85 2.41
C VAL A 267 9.81 -27.03 1.22
N CYS A 268 9.86 -27.63 0.03
CA CYS A 268 9.49 -27.01 -1.23
C CYS A 268 8.00 -27.29 -1.53
N VAL A 269 7.17 -26.25 -1.50
CA VAL A 269 5.70 -26.36 -1.61
C VAL A 269 5.17 -25.53 -2.78
N GLY A 270 4.14 -26.02 -3.47
CA GLY A 270 3.50 -25.33 -4.60
C GLY A 270 3.83 -25.92 -5.97
N SER A 271 3.07 -25.49 -6.98
CA SER A 271 3.04 -26.10 -8.31
C SER A 271 4.29 -25.86 -9.16
N VAL A 272 5.06 -24.79 -8.92
CA VAL A 272 6.23 -24.42 -9.75
C VAL A 272 7.39 -25.42 -9.55
N TRP A 273 7.47 -26.07 -8.38
CA TRP A 273 8.47 -27.12 -8.11
C TRP A 273 8.38 -28.35 -9.02
N LYS A 274 7.21 -28.59 -9.66
CA LYS A 274 7.07 -29.62 -10.70
C LYS A 274 7.96 -29.36 -11.92
N SER A 275 8.45 -28.13 -12.09
CA SER A 275 9.39 -27.70 -13.13
C SER A 275 10.83 -27.59 -12.64
N TRP A 276 11.22 -28.29 -11.56
CA TRP A 276 12.55 -28.18 -10.93
C TRP A 276 13.73 -28.14 -11.91
N GLU A 277 13.80 -29.07 -12.87
CA GLU A 277 14.91 -29.13 -13.84
C GLU A 277 15.01 -27.88 -14.76
N LEU A 278 13.96 -27.08 -14.88
CA LEU A 278 13.98 -25.77 -15.55
C LEU A 278 14.43 -24.63 -14.62
N LEU A 279 14.17 -24.73 -13.32
CA LEU A 279 14.58 -23.77 -12.28
C LEU A 279 16.05 -23.93 -11.87
N LYS A 280 16.50 -25.19 -11.82
CA LYS A 280 17.74 -25.71 -11.23
C LYS A 280 19.00 -24.93 -11.61
N ILE A 281 19.21 -24.66 -12.90
CA ILE A 281 20.41 -23.95 -13.39
C ILE A 281 20.49 -22.54 -12.77
N GLY A 282 19.40 -21.79 -12.79
CA GLY A 282 19.36 -20.43 -12.23
C GLY A 282 19.41 -20.41 -10.71
N PHE A 283 18.73 -21.37 -10.05
CA PHE A 283 18.73 -21.53 -8.61
C PHE A 283 20.14 -21.78 -8.07
N LEU A 284 20.83 -22.82 -8.60
CA LEU A 284 22.19 -23.19 -8.21
C LEU A 284 23.21 -22.08 -8.52
N ARG A 285 23.07 -21.41 -9.67
CA ARG A 285 23.94 -20.27 -10.03
C ARG A 285 23.78 -19.09 -9.07
N LYS A 286 22.56 -18.79 -8.60
CA LYS A 286 22.32 -17.68 -7.65
C LYS A 286 22.77 -18.03 -6.23
N LEU A 287 22.62 -19.28 -5.76
CA LEU A 287 23.17 -19.72 -4.47
C LEU A 287 24.71 -19.59 -4.44
N ARG A 288 25.39 -20.08 -5.48
CA ARG A 288 26.85 -19.91 -5.63
C ARG A 288 27.26 -18.43 -5.73
N ALA A 289 26.54 -17.62 -6.52
CA ALA A 289 26.77 -16.17 -6.62
C ALA A 289 26.32 -15.36 -5.38
N ARG A 290 25.95 -16.04 -4.30
CA ARG A 290 25.66 -15.48 -2.97
C ARG A 290 26.53 -16.12 -1.88
N ASP A 291 27.52 -16.95 -2.24
CA ASP A 291 28.43 -17.63 -1.31
C ASP A 291 27.69 -18.42 -0.20
N VAL A 292 26.59 -19.10 -0.56
CA VAL A 292 25.82 -19.94 0.36
C VAL A 292 26.61 -21.20 0.70
N ILE A 293 27.14 -21.27 1.92
CA ILE A 293 27.94 -22.40 2.45
C ILE A 293 27.12 -23.46 3.23
N THR A 294 25.81 -23.26 3.38
CA THR A 294 24.91 -24.22 4.02
C THR A 294 24.50 -25.30 3.03
N GLU A 295 24.59 -26.58 3.41
CA GLU A 295 24.00 -27.66 2.61
C GLU A 295 22.47 -27.57 2.66
N LEU A 296 21.78 -27.76 1.53
CA LEU A 296 20.31 -27.68 1.48
C LEU A 296 19.71 -29.02 1.07
N GLU A 297 19.01 -29.68 1.98
CA GLU A 297 18.22 -30.88 1.69
C GLU A 297 16.83 -30.44 1.20
N MET A 298 16.63 -30.40 -0.12
CA MET A 298 15.37 -29.95 -0.72
C MET A 298 14.37 -31.10 -0.76
N VAL A 299 13.26 -30.94 -0.02
CA VAL A 299 12.22 -31.96 0.15
C VAL A 299 10.88 -31.49 -0.42
N THR A 300 10.12 -32.41 -1.00
CA THR A 300 8.68 -32.25 -1.26
C THR A 300 7.86 -32.96 -0.19
N LEU A 301 6.66 -32.45 0.09
CA LEU A 301 5.69 -33.13 0.94
C LEU A 301 4.96 -34.22 0.15
N ARG A 302 4.83 -35.42 0.75
CA ARG A 302 4.00 -36.53 0.25
C ARG A 302 2.55 -36.46 0.75
N VAL A 303 2.29 -35.60 1.73
CA VAL A 303 1.01 -35.41 2.41
C VAL A 303 0.60 -33.94 2.39
N SER A 304 -0.68 -33.61 2.58
CA SER A 304 -1.16 -32.23 2.65
C SER A 304 -0.61 -31.50 3.88
N SER A 305 -0.27 -30.20 3.76
CA SER A 305 0.18 -29.41 4.90
C SER A 305 -0.91 -29.15 5.95
N ALA A 306 -2.17 -29.52 5.66
CA ALA A 306 -3.26 -29.55 6.61
C ALA A 306 -2.97 -30.50 7.80
N LEU A 307 -2.13 -31.53 7.62
CA LEU A 307 -1.63 -32.34 8.73
C LEU A 307 -0.73 -31.53 9.68
N GLY A 308 0.17 -30.71 9.13
CA GLY A 308 0.93 -29.70 9.89
C GLY A 308 0.03 -28.80 10.72
N ALA A 309 -1.06 -28.31 10.13
CA ALA A 309 -2.07 -27.53 10.85
C ALA A 309 -2.73 -28.31 12.00
N ALA A 310 -3.07 -29.59 11.78
CA ALA A 310 -3.67 -30.45 12.81
C ALA A 310 -2.70 -30.69 13.99
N TRP A 311 -1.42 -30.98 13.73
CA TRP A 311 -0.42 -31.13 14.80
C TRP A 311 -0.13 -29.80 15.52
N LEU A 312 -0.08 -28.66 14.81
CA LEU A 312 0.07 -27.34 15.44
C LEU A 312 -1.08 -27.03 16.39
N ALA A 313 -2.32 -27.34 15.99
CA ALA A 313 -3.50 -27.13 16.81
C ALA A 313 -3.57 -28.10 18.00
N ALA A 314 -3.18 -29.37 17.82
CA ALA A 314 -3.05 -30.33 18.91
C ALA A 314 -2.03 -29.84 19.96
N LYS A 315 -0.86 -29.38 19.50
CA LYS A 315 0.19 -28.81 20.35
C LYS A 315 -0.26 -27.54 21.07
N HIS A 316 -1.09 -26.71 20.43
CA HIS A 316 -1.72 -25.54 21.07
C HIS A 316 -2.65 -25.91 22.24
N VAL A 317 -3.30 -27.08 22.20
CA VAL A 317 -4.08 -27.63 23.34
C VAL A 317 -3.26 -28.55 24.25
N ASN A 318 -1.93 -28.52 24.17
CA ASN A 318 -0.98 -29.36 24.93
C ASN A 318 -1.16 -30.88 24.71
N TYR A 319 -1.60 -31.28 23.51
CA TYR A 319 -1.64 -32.68 23.09
C TYR A 319 -0.55 -32.95 22.04
N ASP A 320 0.37 -33.87 22.34
CA ASP A 320 1.39 -34.30 21.40
C ASP A 320 0.84 -35.43 20.52
N LEU A 321 0.34 -35.04 19.34
CA LEU A 321 -0.34 -35.93 18.40
C LEU A 321 0.70 -36.70 17.57
N PRO A 322 0.70 -38.06 17.56
CA PRO A 322 1.75 -38.84 16.89
C PRO A 322 1.89 -38.57 15.38
N ARG A 323 3.10 -38.82 14.86
CA ARG A 323 3.52 -38.54 13.49
C ARG A 323 4.63 -39.50 13.01
N ASP A 324 4.79 -39.59 11.69
CA ASP A 324 5.77 -40.44 10.98
C ASP A 324 6.51 -39.59 9.94
N ASP A 325 7.53 -38.86 10.40
CA ASP A 325 8.23 -37.85 9.59
C ASP A 325 9.00 -38.42 8.39
N ASP A 326 9.48 -39.67 8.47
CA ASP A 326 10.15 -40.35 7.37
C ASP A 326 9.18 -40.65 6.21
N ALA A 327 7.89 -40.86 6.50
CA ALA A 327 6.85 -41.06 5.49
C ALA A 327 6.38 -39.76 4.82
N PHE A 328 6.54 -38.59 5.45
CA PHE A 328 5.95 -37.33 4.97
C PHE A 328 6.76 -36.60 3.90
N CYS A 329 8.06 -36.86 3.81
CA CYS A 329 8.95 -36.14 2.89
C CYS A 329 9.58 -37.02 1.80
N SER A 330 9.93 -36.39 0.69
CA SER A 330 10.82 -36.95 -0.33
C SER A 330 11.90 -35.94 -0.68
N VAL A 331 13.15 -36.25 -0.32
CA VAL A 331 14.32 -35.52 -0.84
C VAL A 331 14.34 -35.70 -2.35
N PHE A 332 14.31 -34.61 -3.12
CA PHE A 332 14.41 -34.65 -4.58
C PHE A 332 15.73 -34.05 -5.08
N TYR A 333 16.40 -33.24 -4.25
CA TYR A 333 17.71 -32.69 -4.53
C TYR A 333 18.43 -32.34 -3.22
N THR A 334 19.76 -32.47 -3.20
CA THR A 334 20.60 -31.91 -2.14
C THR A 334 21.61 -30.95 -2.78
N TYR A 335 21.67 -29.72 -2.27
CA TYR A 335 22.71 -28.77 -2.65
C TYR A 335 23.94 -28.96 -1.75
N TYR A 336 25.08 -29.29 -2.37
CA TYR A 336 26.38 -29.28 -1.73
C TYR A 336 27.17 -28.04 -2.22
N PRO A 337 27.63 -27.15 -1.32
CA PRO A 337 28.26 -25.89 -1.72
C PRO A 337 29.65 -26.08 -2.38
N TYR A 338 30.34 -27.18 -2.07
CA TYR A 338 31.69 -27.48 -2.53
C TYR A 338 31.77 -28.47 -3.70
N GLU A 339 30.65 -29.01 -4.20
CA GLU A 339 30.67 -29.83 -5.41
C GLU A 339 30.93 -28.97 -6.65
N HIS A 340 31.86 -29.38 -7.50
CA HIS A 340 31.96 -28.87 -8.87
C HIS A 340 30.77 -29.39 -9.68
N LEU A 341 30.10 -28.50 -10.41
CA LEU A 341 29.09 -28.87 -11.42
C LEU A 341 29.52 -28.26 -12.74
N ASP A 342 29.59 -29.08 -13.79
CA ASP A 342 29.94 -28.71 -15.16
C ASP A 342 28.78 -27.96 -15.84
N LEU A 343 28.45 -26.79 -15.31
CA LEU A 343 27.40 -25.89 -15.82
C LEU A 343 27.78 -25.20 -17.14
N GLU A 344 28.99 -25.42 -17.66
CA GLU A 344 29.51 -24.78 -18.87
C GLU A 344 28.95 -25.38 -20.17
N ASN A 345 28.28 -26.54 -20.12
CA ASN A 345 27.77 -27.23 -21.30
C ASN A 345 26.35 -26.80 -21.76
N ASP A 346 25.54 -26.09 -20.96
CA ASP A 346 24.23 -25.53 -21.39
C ASP A 346 24.38 -24.07 -21.86
N THR A 347 25.09 -23.89 -22.97
CA THR A 347 25.42 -22.57 -23.54
C THR A 347 24.23 -21.85 -24.17
N ASP A 348 23.06 -22.51 -24.30
CA ASP A 348 21.89 -21.97 -25.00
C ASP A 348 21.07 -20.98 -24.14
N VAL A 349 21.29 -20.92 -22.82
CA VAL A 349 20.55 -20.04 -21.88
C VAL A 349 21.24 -18.68 -21.65
N HIS A 350 22.32 -18.39 -22.40
CA HIS A 350 23.14 -17.17 -22.25
C HIS A 350 22.48 -15.89 -22.81
N GLY A 351 21.54 -15.33 -22.05
CA GLY A 351 21.21 -13.89 -22.08
C GLY A 351 21.94 -13.14 -20.95
N PRO A 352 22.36 -11.87 -21.15
CA PRO A 352 22.88 -11.04 -20.06
C PRO A 352 21.83 -10.85 -18.94
N PRO A 353 22.24 -10.49 -17.71
CA PRO A 353 21.30 -10.02 -16.71
C PRO A 353 20.54 -8.80 -17.26
N MET A 354 19.22 -8.88 -17.26
CA MET A 354 18.33 -7.98 -18.01
C MET A 354 18.14 -6.59 -17.35
N GLY A 355 19.22 -5.98 -16.88
CA GLY A 355 19.34 -4.58 -16.45
C GLY A 355 20.61 -3.98 -17.06
N GLY A 356 20.47 -2.91 -17.86
CA GLY A 356 21.55 -2.43 -18.71
C GLY A 356 22.54 -1.51 -18.01
N GLU A 357 23.72 -2.01 -17.67
CA GLU A 357 24.91 -1.15 -17.61
C GLU A 357 25.39 -0.80 -19.04
N PRO A 358 25.73 0.47 -19.33
CA PRO A 358 26.44 0.80 -20.55
C PRO A 358 27.82 0.13 -20.55
N ARG A 359 28.14 -0.66 -21.57
CA ARG A 359 29.49 -1.26 -21.70
C ARG A 359 30.54 -0.16 -21.89
N GLY A 360 31.23 0.19 -20.80
CA GLY A 360 32.39 1.08 -20.82
C GLY A 360 33.49 0.53 -21.74
N PHE A 361 34.21 1.43 -22.40
CA PHE A 361 35.24 1.07 -23.39
C PHE A 361 36.29 0.11 -22.81
N HIS A 362 36.51 -1.02 -23.49
CA HIS A 362 37.66 -1.87 -23.22
C HIS A 362 38.96 -1.14 -23.57
N HIS A 363 39.75 -0.80 -22.57
CA HIS A 363 41.21 -0.75 -22.74
C HIS A 363 41.75 -2.17 -22.54
N PRO A 364 42.68 -2.66 -23.38
CA PRO A 364 43.05 -4.08 -23.38
C PRO A 364 43.86 -4.45 -22.13
N ARG A 365 43.54 -5.62 -21.55
CA ARG A 365 44.46 -6.29 -20.62
C ARG A 365 45.66 -6.79 -21.40
N TYR A 366 46.86 -6.34 -21.04
CA TYR A 366 48.05 -7.12 -21.35
C TYR A 366 48.05 -8.35 -20.43
N ILE A 367 47.98 -9.53 -21.04
CA ILE A 367 48.34 -10.78 -20.39
C ILE A 367 49.88 -10.83 -20.33
N SER A 368 50.43 -11.28 -19.20
CA SER A 368 51.85 -11.55 -19.04
C SER A 368 52.06 -12.93 -18.42
N ASP A 369 51.59 -13.96 -19.13
CA ASP A 369 52.08 -15.31 -18.93
C ASP A 369 53.54 -15.36 -19.40
N ILE A 370 54.42 -15.97 -18.59
CA ILE A 370 55.82 -16.19 -18.94
C ILE A 370 56.12 -17.67 -18.75
N GLU A 371 55.99 -18.46 -19.82
CA GLU A 371 56.50 -19.82 -19.87
C GLU A 371 57.92 -19.86 -20.43
N GLY A 372 58.88 -20.15 -19.54
CA GLY A 372 60.18 -20.76 -19.88
C GLY A 372 61.16 -19.96 -20.74
N PRO A 373 62.23 -20.64 -21.25
CA PRO A 373 62.65 -22.01 -20.97
C PRO A 373 64.07 -22.12 -20.36
N ASP A 374 64.50 -23.36 -20.10
CA ASP A 374 65.86 -23.94 -20.01
C ASP A 374 67.11 -23.04 -19.79
N GLY A 375 68.12 -23.47 -19.02
CA GLY A 375 68.33 -24.74 -18.34
C GLY A 375 69.81 -25.17 -18.36
N ARG A 376 70.36 -25.58 -17.21
CA ARG A 376 71.80 -25.84 -16.95
C ARG A 376 72.68 -24.57 -17.04
N GLY A 377 72.97 -23.87 -15.94
CA GLY A 377 72.74 -24.29 -14.55
C GLY A 377 73.39 -23.43 -13.45
N MET A 378 74.67 -23.56 -13.12
CA MET A 378 75.82 -23.34 -14.03
C MET A 378 75.70 -22.00 -14.78
N ASN A 379 76.03 -20.90 -14.07
CA ASN A 379 76.28 -19.53 -14.58
C ASN A 379 75.06 -18.75 -15.15
N GLY A 380 74.99 -17.41 -15.10
CA GLY A 380 75.77 -16.44 -14.32
C GLY A 380 75.76 -14.98 -14.83
N ARG A 381 75.37 -14.02 -13.95
CA ARG A 381 75.63 -12.54 -13.99
C ARG A 381 75.11 -11.66 -15.17
N GLY A 382 74.16 -10.75 -14.86
CA GLY A 382 74.45 -9.31 -14.71
C GLY A 382 74.26 -8.26 -15.86
N LEU A 383 73.32 -7.31 -15.61
CA LEU A 383 73.47 -5.83 -15.69
C LEU A 383 73.43 -5.05 -17.06
N ILE A 384 72.90 -3.79 -17.00
CA ILE A 384 73.13 -2.59 -17.88
C ILE A 384 72.09 -2.17 -18.98
N ILE A 385 71.29 -1.11 -18.67
CA ILE A 385 71.04 0.21 -19.35
C ILE A 385 71.09 0.34 -20.92
N ARG A 386 70.09 0.96 -21.62
CA ARG A 386 70.13 2.37 -22.20
C ARG A 386 68.99 2.86 -23.18
N ASP A 387 68.86 4.19 -23.21
CA ASP A 387 68.05 5.24 -23.90
C ASP A 387 67.59 5.19 -25.42
N ALA A 388 66.33 5.63 -25.65
CA ALA A 388 65.81 6.79 -26.46
C ALA A 388 65.67 6.92 -28.03
N HIS A 389 64.61 7.68 -28.40
CA HIS A 389 64.44 8.74 -29.45
C HIS A 389 63.76 8.55 -30.86
N LEU A 390 62.71 9.38 -31.10
CA LEU A 390 62.27 10.11 -32.34
C LEU A 390 61.77 9.29 -33.59
N TYR A 391 60.92 9.73 -34.54
CA TYR A 391 60.67 11.07 -35.17
C TYR A 391 59.37 11.12 -36.08
N ARG A 392 58.72 12.30 -36.24
CA ARG A 392 58.05 12.94 -37.45
C ARG A 392 56.91 12.31 -38.33
N ASN A 393 55.75 13.03 -38.34
CA ASN A 393 55.06 13.74 -39.46
C ASN A 393 54.28 13.12 -40.69
N HIS A 394 53.19 13.86 -41.07
CA HIS A 394 52.57 14.14 -42.41
C HIS A 394 51.60 13.12 -43.11
N VAL A 395 50.62 13.51 -43.99
CA VAL A 395 49.65 14.66 -44.11
C VAL A 395 48.68 14.53 -45.35
N ASN A 396 47.46 15.12 -45.31
CA ASN A 396 46.45 15.36 -46.42
C ASN A 396 45.76 14.13 -47.08
N ALA A 397 44.59 14.16 -47.78
CA ALA A 397 43.56 15.14 -48.30
C ALA A 397 42.24 14.35 -48.67
N ARG A 398 41.05 14.79 -49.18
CA ARG A 398 40.23 16.00 -49.57
C ARG A 398 38.72 15.52 -49.69
N VAL A 399 37.59 16.26 -49.55
CA VAL A 399 36.93 17.37 -50.33
C VAL A 399 36.54 16.98 -51.78
N ASN A 400 35.31 17.09 -52.36
CA ASN A 400 33.93 17.61 -52.02
C ASN A 400 32.87 16.86 -52.93
N GLY A 401 31.53 17.12 -53.04
CA GLY A 401 30.52 18.01 -52.40
C GLY A 401 29.29 18.34 -53.31
N HIS A 402 28.09 18.68 -52.76
CA HIS A 402 26.82 19.20 -53.39
C HIS A 402 25.93 18.25 -54.28
N ALA A 403 24.62 18.47 -54.56
CA ALA A 403 23.49 19.21 -53.91
C ALA A 403 22.08 18.96 -54.58
N ASN A 404 20.97 19.27 -53.87
CA ASN A 404 19.57 19.63 -54.28
C ASN A 404 18.64 18.71 -55.16
N GLY A 405 17.32 18.71 -54.87
CA GLY A 405 16.23 18.27 -55.79
C GLY A 405 14.80 18.13 -55.17
N HIS A 406 13.76 18.77 -55.74
CA HIS A 406 12.34 18.78 -55.28
C HIS A 406 11.44 17.70 -55.92
N ALA A 407 10.29 17.34 -55.30
CA ALA A 407 8.91 17.68 -55.77
C ALA A 407 7.75 16.67 -55.46
N ASN A 408 6.66 17.21 -54.88
CA ASN A 408 5.20 16.95 -54.97
C ASN A 408 4.54 15.59 -55.39
N GLY A 409 3.40 15.29 -54.74
CA GLY A 409 2.31 14.44 -55.24
C GLY A 409 1.00 14.59 -54.40
N HIS A 410 -0.17 14.72 -55.05
CA HIS A 410 -1.50 14.94 -54.40
C HIS A 410 -2.43 13.72 -54.53
N ALA A 411 -3.38 13.57 -53.59
CA ALA A 411 -4.70 12.96 -53.82
C ALA A 411 -5.75 13.49 -52.81
N ASN A 412 -7.02 13.56 -53.21
CA ASN A 412 -8.18 13.97 -52.39
C ASN A 412 -9.15 12.80 -52.17
N GLY A 413 -9.99 12.88 -51.13
CA GLY A 413 -11.11 11.94 -50.93
C GLY A 413 -12.18 12.46 -49.95
N HIS A 414 -13.28 13.02 -50.48
CA HIS A 414 -14.49 13.39 -49.73
C HIS A 414 -15.66 12.51 -50.20
N VAL A 415 -16.46 11.97 -49.28
CA VAL A 415 -17.79 11.39 -49.56
C VAL A 415 -18.73 11.75 -48.40
N ASN A 416 -19.94 12.20 -48.73
CA ASN A 416 -21.05 12.40 -47.78
C ASN A 416 -22.02 11.20 -47.83
N GLY A 417 -22.69 10.89 -46.72
CA GLY A 417 -23.78 9.91 -46.66
C GLY A 417 -24.74 10.20 -45.50
N HIS A 418 -26.05 10.26 -45.78
CA HIS A 418 -27.10 10.63 -44.83
C HIS A 418 -28.45 10.00 -45.27
N VAL A 419 -29.48 10.06 -44.41
CA VAL A 419 -30.92 9.73 -44.66
C VAL A 419 -31.42 8.26 -44.40
N ASN A 420 -32.04 8.11 -43.21
CA ASN A 420 -33.34 7.47 -42.83
C ASN A 420 -33.74 5.98 -43.08
N GLY A 421 -34.36 5.38 -42.05
CA GLY A 421 -35.44 4.36 -42.13
C GLY A 421 -35.26 3.15 -41.16
N ASN A 422 -36.01 2.96 -40.05
CA ASN A 422 -37.46 2.70 -39.84
C ASN A 422 -37.88 1.24 -40.17
N ILE A 423 -38.60 0.45 -39.34
CA ILE A 423 -39.20 0.61 -37.98
C ILE A 423 -39.25 -0.78 -37.27
N LEU A 424 -39.39 -0.84 -35.93
CA LEU A 424 -40.43 -1.55 -35.11
C LEU A 424 -39.94 -1.71 -33.65
N ASN A 425 -40.53 -1.02 -32.67
CA ASN A 425 -41.65 -1.43 -31.77
C ASN A 425 -41.27 -2.52 -30.73
N GLY A 426 -41.51 -2.36 -29.42
CA GLY A 426 -42.04 -1.22 -28.67
C GLY A 426 -42.41 -1.61 -27.21
N ILE A 427 -42.95 -0.66 -26.43
CA ILE A 427 -43.97 -0.80 -25.34
C ILE A 427 -44.25 0.62 -24.78
N ASP A 428 -45.50 0.89 -24.41
CA ASP A 428 -46.04 2.24 -24.20
C ASP A 428 -45.78 2.89 -22.82
N MET A 429 -45.92 4.23 -22.79
CA MET A 429 -46.36 4.99 -21.62
C MET A 429 -47.62 5.76 -21.96
N GLU A 430 -48.64 5.77 -21.09
CA GLU A 430 -49.67 6.81 -21.13
C GLU A 430 -50.39 6.99 -19.76
N ASN A 431 -50.93 8.20 -19.53
CA ASN A 431 -51.94 8.59 -18.53
C ASN A 431 -51.51 8.66 -17.03
N MET A 432 -51.96 9.66 -16.23
CA MET A 432 -52.73 10.88 -16.54
C MET A 432 -52.47 12.06 -15.57
N ARG A 433 -53.27 13.14 -15.69
CA ARG A 433 -53.03 14.54 -15.27
C ARG A 433 -53.14 14.88 -13.77
N ILE A 434 -52.70 16.10 -13.47
CA ILE A 434 -52.89 16.89 -12.24
C ILE A 434 -54.14 17.79 -12.37
N GLU A 435 -54.92 17.96 -11.31
CA GLU A 435 -55.42 19.27 -10.78
C GLU A 435 -56.40 19.07 -9.60
N ASP A 436 -56.12 19.68 -8.43
CA ASP A 436 -57.01 20.60 -7.68
C ASP A 436 -56.50 20.92 -6.26
N PHE A 437 -56.83 22.12 -5.75
CA PHE A 437 -56.60 22.61 -4.37
C PHE A 437 -57.88 23.30 -3.86
N PRO A 438 -58.16 23.30 -2.54
CA PRO A 438 -58.10 24.61 -1.86
C PRO A 438 -57.66 24.63 -0.37
N VAL A 439 -56.74 25.55 -0.12
CA VAL A 439 -56.51 26.44 1.05
C VAL A 439 -57.61 26.55 2.13
N ILE A 440 -57.21 26.56 3.42
CA ILE A 440 -57.69 27.50 4.48
C ILE A 440 -56.47 27.92 5.35
N TYR A 441 -56.50 29.12 5.94
CA TYR A 441 -55.42 29.81 6.69
C TYR A 441 -55.74 30.04 8.18
N GLU A 442 -54.71 30.46 8.94
CA GLU A 442 -54.73 31.27 10.19
C GLU A 442 -55.34 30.72 11.51
N GLY A 443 -54.81 31.24 12.64
CA GLY A 443 -55.52 31.27 13.92
C GLY A 443 -54.67 31.09 15.19
N ASP A 444 -54.36 32.17 15.89
CA ASP A 444 -53.92 32.13 17.30
C ASP A 444 -55.01 31.54 18.23
N ARG A 445 -54.61 30.67 19.17
CA ARG A 445 -55.05 30.70 20.59
C ARG A 445 -54.44 29.60 21.46
N THR A 446 -54.08 29.99 22.68
CA THR A 446 -53.80 29.08 23.80
C THR A 446 -55.11 28.56 24.43
N VAL A 447 -55.15 27.27 24.79
CA VAL A 447 -56.22 26.69 25.63
C VAL A 447 -55.62 25.75 26.69
N SER A 448 -56.18 25.81 27.90
CA SER A 448 -55.66 25.17 29.13
C SER A 448 -55.86 23.65 29.16
N PRO A 449 -54.94 22.87 29.77
CA PRO A 449 -55.08 21.42 29.88
C PRO A 449 -56.10 20.99 30.95
N SER A 450 -57.17 20.32 30.53
CA SER A 450 -58.00 19.52 31.45
C SER A 450 -58.57 18.28 30.75
N THR A 451 -58.42 17.12 31.41
CA THR A 451 -59.02 15.81 31.06
C THR A 451 -58.95 15.35 29.59
N MET A 452 -57.96 14.53 29.26
CA MET A 452 -58.15 13.51 28.21
C MET A 452 -57.62 12.14 28.67
N ASN A 453 -58.28 11.08 28.20
CA ASN A 453 -58.29 9.78 28.88
C ASN A 453 -57.24 8.81 28.29
N ILE A 454 -56.48 8.14 29.16
CA ILE A 454 -55.33 7.27 28.81
C ILE A 454 -55.72 6.14 27.85
N SER A 455 -56.99 5.70 27.88
CA SER A 455 -57.55 4.63 27.04
C SER A 455 -57.60 4.91 25.53
N ARG A 456 -57.38 6.16 25.06
CA ARG A 456 -57.23 6.45 23.61
C ARG A 456 -55.79 6.38 23.09
N PHE A 457 -54.78 6.57 23.94
CA PHE A 457 -53.38 6.64 23.49
C PHE A 457 -52.83 5.28 23.01
N SER A 458 -53.34 4.18 23.57
CA SER A 458 -52.87 2.81 23.27
C SER A 458 -53.24 2.29 21.87
N ARG A 459 -54.19 2.91 21.15
CA ARG A 459 -54.56 2.49 19.78
C ARG A 459 -53.65 3.04 18.68
N ILE A 460 -52.83 4.05 18.97
CA ILE A 460 -51.98 4.71 17.96
C ILE A 460 -50.64 3.96 17.78
N LEU A 461 -50.19 3.17 18.76
CA LEU A 461 -48.80 2.69 18.84
C LEU A 461 -48.56 1.17 18.63
N GLN A 462 -49.60 0.35 18.43
CA GLN A 462 -49.53 -1.09 18.08
C GLN A 462 -48.52 -2.00 18.83
N ILE A 463 -48.14 -1.71 20.08
CA ILE A 463 -47.19 -2.54 20.85
C ILE A 463 -47.92 -3.72 21.54
N LYS A 464 -47.43 -4.95 21.33
CA LYS A 464 -47.85 -6.15 22.08
C LYS A 464 -47.15 -6.20 23.46
N PRO A 465 -47.83 -6.64 24.53
CA PRO A 465 -47.23 -6.75 25.86
C PRO A 465 -46.36 -8.01 25.99
N VAL A 466 -45.12 -7.84 26.48
CA VAL A 466 -44.26 -8.94 26.92
C VAL A 466 -44.57 -9.27 28.40
N LYS A 467 -44.66 -10.55 28.74
CA LYS A 467 -44.90 -11.02 30.12
C LYS A 467 -43.59 -11.28 30.89
N ASN A 468 -43.72 -11.29 32.21
CA ASN A 468 -42.76 -11.83 33.18
C ASN A 468 -41.38 -11.13 33.32
N ILE A 469 -41.34 -10.03 34.07
CA ILE A 469 -40.20 -9.76 34.97
C ILE A 469 -40.78 -9.36 36.34
N SER A 470 -40.30 -9.99 37.41
CA SER A 470 -40.74 -9.74 38.79
C SER A 470 -39.57 -9.33 39.68
N TYR A 471 -39.56 -8.07 40.14
CA TYR A 471 -38.54 -7.58 41.07
C TYR A 471 -39.06 -7.48 42.50
N ARG A 472 -38.45 -8.23 43.42
CA ARG A 472 -38.44 -7.86 44.84
C ARG A 472 -37.49 -6.69 45.03
N CYS A 473 -37.97 -5.56 45.54
CA CYS A 473 -37.10 -4.47 46.00
C CYS A 473 -36.96 -4.56 47.53
N SER A 474 -35.75 -4.33 48.05
CA SER A 474 -35.43 -4.48 49.48
C SER A 474 -35.82 -3.23 50.28
N SER A 475 -36.65 -3.41 51.30
CA SER A 475 -37.11 -2.36 52.19
C SER A 475 -36.01 -1.89 53.15
N ARG A 476 -35.17 -0.94 52.72
CA ARG A 476 -34.14 -0.33 53.59
C ARG A 476 -33.93 1.18 53.43
N ALA A 477 -34.86 1.85 52.76
CA ALA A 477 -34.84 3.31 52.52
C ALA A 477 -36.04 4.06 53.14
N LEU A 478 -36.93 3.37 53.88
CA LEU A 478 -38.22 3.92 54.32
C LEU A 478 -38.31 4.28 55.82
N GLU A 479 -37.24 4.10 56.60
CA GLU A 479 -37.28 4.23 58.07
C GLU A 479 -36.83 5.60 58.60
N CYS A 480 -36.27 6.48 57.75
CA CYS A 480 -35.74 7.79 58.18
C CYS A 480 -36.75 8.96 58.14
N PHE A 481 -38.02 8.72 57.79
CA PHE A 481 -39.05 9.76 57.67
C PHE A 481 -40.31 9.45 58.51
N ASN A 482 -40.15 9.34 59.83
CA ASN A 482 -41.32 9.29 60.72
C ASN A 482 -41.05 9.77 62.17
N SER A 483 -40.61 11.04 62.34
CA SER A 483 -40.78 11.74 63.61
C SER A 483 -40.77 13.28 63.45
N ASN A 484 -41.94 13.86 63.18
CA ASN A 484 -42.53 14.88 64.06
C ASN A 484 -43.92 15.32 63.56
N ASN A 485 -44.89 15.34 64.46
CA ASN A 485 -46.23 15.85 64.15
C ASN A 485 -46.23 17.38 64.11
N ASN A 486 -46.80 17.97 63.05
CA ASN A 486 -47.66 19.13 63.24
C ASN A 486 -48.68 19.33 62.11
N ARG A 487 -49.75 20.05 62.39
CA ARG A 487 -50.90 20.21 61.48
C ARG A 487 -50.66 21.33 60.45
N ASN A 488 -50.45 20.98 59.17
CA ASN A 488 -50.82 21.82 58.00
C ASN A 488 -50.73 21.14 56.60
N ASP A 489 -50.22 19.91 56.49
CA ASP A 489 -49.64 19.38 55.24
C ASP A 489 -50.57 18.74 54.19
N ALA A 490 -51.87 19.10 54.16
CA ALA A 490 -52.80 18.61 53.13
C ALA A 490 -52.39 19.00 51.69
N LYS A 491 -51.74 20.18 51.51
CA LYS A 491 -51.17 20.59 50.21
C LYS A 491 -49.79 19.98 49.96
N SER A 492 -48.95 19.88 50.99
CA SER A 492 -47.59 19.33 50.88
C SER A 492 -47.61 17.88 50.39
N SER A 493 -48.51 17.04 50.93
CA SER A 493 -48.67 15.64 50.49
C SER A 493 -49.10 15.50 49.02
N TYR A 494 -49.77 16.49 48.44
CA TYR A 494 -50.15 16.48 47.02
C TYR A 494 -48.96 16.85 46.12
N TYR A 495 -48.21 17.88 46.51
CA TYR A 495 -47.00 18.27 45.78
C TYR A 495 -45.88 17.23 45.91
N SER A 496 -45.70 16.56 47.05
CA SER A 496 -44.73 15.47 47.19
C SER A 496 -45.13 14.24 46.35
N GLY A 497 -46.43 13.94 46.24
CA GLY A 497 -46.94 12.92 45.32
C GLY A 497 -46.64 13.26 43.85
N ILE A 498 -46.88 14.50 43.42
CA ILE A 498 -46.52 14.98 42.07
C ILE A 498 -45.01 14.93 41.86
N LEU A 499 -44.18 15.33 42.84
CA LEU A 499 -42.72 15.28 42.73
C LEU A 499 -42.21 13.84 42.63
N ALA A 500 -42.79 12.90 43.38
CA ALA A 500 -42.45 11.48 43.33
C ALA A 500 -42.83 10.85 41.98
N VAL A 501 -44.00 11.21 41.42
CA VAL A 501 -44.39 10.78 40.06
C VAL A 501 -43.51 11.42 39.00
N ALA A 502 -43.19 12.71 39.10
CA ALA A 502 -42.29 13.40 38.18
C ALA A 502 -40.87 12.83 38.23
N ALA A 503 -40.31 12.59 39.42
CA ALA A 503 -39.02 11.93 39.61
C ALA A 503 -39.06 10.46 39.14
N GLY A 504 -40.18 9.76 39.30
CA GLY A 504 -40.40 8.42 38.75
C GLY A 504 -40.46 8.42 37.22
N VAL A 505 -41.07 9.43 36.59
CA VAL A 505 -41.13 9.60 35.13
C VAL A 505 -39.80 10.04 34.56
N ILE A 506 -39.09 11.00 35.18
CA ILE A 506 -37.74 11.43 34.78
C ILE A 506 -36.74 10.28 35.00
N GLY A 507 -36.87 9.54 36.10
CA GLY A 507 -36.11 8.32 36.37
C GLY A 507 -36.40 7.22 35.35
N TYR A 508 -37.66 7.00 34.97
CA TYR A 508 -38.04 6.06 33.93
C TYR A 508 -37.55 6.49 32.54
N ILE A 509 -37.61 7.78 32.20
CA ILE A 509 -37.06 8.31 30.94
C ILE A 509 -35.54 8.16 30.94
N SER A 510 -34.83 8.61 31.96
CA SER A 510 -33.37 8.47 32.05
C SER A 510 -32.92 7.00 32.08
N LEU A 511 -33.67 6.11 32.74
CA LEU A 511 -33.41 4.67 32.71
C LEU A 511 -33.75 4.05 31.35
N LYS A 512 -34.82 4.49 30.68
CA LYS A 512 -35.20 4.06 29.33
C LYS A 512 -34.17 4.54 28.31
N ASP A 513 -33.64 5.74 28.43
CA ASP A 513 -32.63 6.30 27.52
C ASP A 513 -31.27 5.65 27.77
N LYS A 514 -30.91 5.34 29.03
CA LYS A 514 -29.73 4.51 29.36
C LYS A 514 -29.90 3.05 28.93
N LEU A 515 -31.10 2.48 29.03
CA LEU A 515 -31.40 1.15 28.49
C LEU A 515 -31.39 1.15 26.96
N LEU A 516 -31.92 2.19 26.30
CA LEU A 516 -31.81 2.35 24.85
C LEU A 516 -30.34 2.46 24.43
N ALA A 517 -29.54 3.28 25.09
CA ALA A 517 -28.09 3.37 24.85
C ALA A 517 -27.36 2.04 25.08
N ALA A 518 -27.72 1.30 26.14
CA ALA A 518 -27.16 -0.02 26.44
C ALA A 518 -27.75 -1.17 25.59
N THR A 519 -28.81 -0.91 24.81
CA THR A 519 -29.54 -1.92 24.01
C THR A 519 -29.69 -1.48 22.55
N VAL A 520 -28.72 -0.71 22.01
CA VAL A 520 -28.60 -0.49 20.55
C VAL A 520 -27.95 -1.71 19.87
N ILE A 521 -28.35 -2.92 20.25
CA ILE A 521 -28.28 -4.11 19.38
C ILE A 521 -29.64 -4.23 18.67
N ASN A 522 -29.97 -3.16 17.94
CA ASN A 522 -31.13 -3.13 17.07
C ASN A 522 -30.61 -3.31 15.64
N ASN A 523 -30.74 -4.52 15.11
CA ASN A 523 -30.15 -4.93 13.82
C ASN A 523 -30.84 -4.31 12.59
N ASP A 524 -31.68 -3.29 12.77
CA ASP A 524 -32.09 -2.42 11.68
C ASP A 524 -30.91 -1.51 11.27
N LEU A 525 -30.54 -1.61 9.99
CA LEU A 525 -29.52 -0.79 9.35
C LEU A 525 -30.11 0.48 8.72
N LYS A 526 -31.44 0.58 8.61
CA LYS A 526 -32.17 1.68 8.01
C LYS A 526 -31.97 2.97 8.82
N GLY A 527 -31.87 4.11 8.14
CA GLY A 527 -31.61 5.42 8.75
C GLY A 527 -30.19 5.62 9.31
N ARG A 528 -29.35 4.58 9.44
CA ARG A 528 -27.96 4.75 9.94
C ARG A 528 -27.13 5.69 9.04
N ARG A 529 -27.34 5.65 7.72
CA ARG A 529 -26.70 6.57 6.76
C ARG A 529 -27.10 8.03 6.95
N GLU A 530 -28.33 8.31 7.36
CA GLU A 530 -28.81 9.68 7.63
C GLU A 530 -28.31 10.19 8.99
N LYS A 531 -27.98 9.29 9.92
CA LYS A 531 -27.59 9.64 11.29
C LYS A 531 -26.08 9.75 11.54
N PHE A 532 -25.26 9.02 10.77
CA PHE A 532 -23.82 8.83 11.07
C PHE A 532 -22.87 9.23 9.93
N ASN A 533 -23.38 9.82 8.84
CA ASN A 533 -22.57 10.18 7.67
C ASN A 533 -21.96 11.60 7.74
N PHE A 534 -21.60 12.03 8.95
CA PHE A 534 -21.14 13.40 9.26
C PHE A 534 -19.96 13.89 8.41
N ILE A 535 -19.08 12.99 7.97
CA ILE A 535 -17.99 13.30 7.04
C ILE A 535 -18.54 13.83 5.70
N ALA A 536 -19.63 13.27 5.18
CA ALA A 536 -20.24 13.74 3.95
C ALA A 536 -20.96 15.08 4.12
N ASP A 537 -21.50 15.36 5.31
CA ASP A 537 -22.14 16.64 5.63
C ASP A 537 -21.10 17.78 5.67
N VAL A 538 -19.95 17.54 6.32
CA VAL A 538 -18.77 18.43 6.29
C VAL A 538 -18.30 18.67 4.86
N VAL A 539 -18.17 17.61 4.05
CA VAL A 539 -17.78 17.73 2.65
C VAL A 539 -18.80 18.55 1.86
N ALA A 540 -20.11 18.34 2.05
CA ALA A 540 -21.14 19.07 1.33
C ALA A 540 -21.13 20.58 1.65
N VAL A 541 -20.85 20.95 2.90
CA VAL A 541 -20.71 22.36 3.32
C VAL A 541 -19.43 22.98 2.77
N SER A 542 -18.29 22.30 2.88
CA SER A 542 -16.98 22.91 2.71
C SER A 542 -16.40 22.75 1.29
N ALA A 543 -16.77 21.71 0.53
CA ALA A 543 -16.26 21.43 -0.82
C ALA A 543 -16.44 22.56 -1.86
N PRO A 544 -17.55 23.36 -1.87
CA PRO A 544 -17.70 24.46 -2.82
C PRO A 544 -16.60 25.53 -2.75
N SER A 545 -15.94 25.67 -1.59
CA SER A 545 -14.84 26.61 -1.38
C SER A 545 -13.45 26.07 -1.73
N VAL A 546 -13.33 24.78 -2.04
CA VAL A 546 -12.06 24.11 -2.40
C VAL A 546 -11.81 24.26 -3.90
N VAL A 547 -10.54 24.48 -4.28
CA VAL A 547 -10.12 24.75 -5.67
C VAL A 547 -8.90 23.92 -6.07
N TYR A 548 -8.81 23.57 -7.37
CA TYR A 548 -7.58 23.04 -7.97
C TYR A 548 -6.72 24.19 -8.49
N ILE A 549 -5.41 24.07 -8.32
CA ILE A 549 -4.42 25.07 -8.72
C ILE A 549 -3.42 24.43 -9.68
N GLU A 550 -3.15 25.11 -10.78
CA GLU A 550 -2.22 24.67 -11.83
C GLU A 550 -1.37 25.81 -12.38
N ILE A 551 -0.06 25.63 -12.44
CA ILE A 551 0.88 26.52 -13.14
C ILE A 551 1.33 25.82 -14.41
N LYS A 552 1.19 26.49 -15.57
CA LYS A 552 1.66 26.00 -16.87
C LYS A 552 2.83 26.84 -17.39
N ASP A 553 3.82 26.18 -17.98
CA ASP A 553 4.91 26.86 -18.69
C ASP A 553 4.49 27.19 -20.13
N GLY A 554 4.05 28.42 -20.36
CA GLY A 554 3.71 28.93 -21.69
C GLY A 554 4.86 28.97 -22.70
N ARG A 555 6.10 28.64 -22.30
CA ARG A 555 7.27 28.55 -23.20
C ARG A 555 7.60 27.11 -23.61
N ARG A 556 6.94 26.10 -23.03
CA ARG A 556 7.15 24.68 -23.34
C ARG A 556 5.82 24.01 -23.65
N LEU A 557 5.66 23.61 -24.91
CA LEU A 557 4.54 22.77 -25.33
C LEU A 557 4.91 21.30 -25.18
N ASP A 558 3.96 20.50 -24.74
CA ASP A 558 4.03 19.04 -24.80
C ASP A 558 4.04 18.58 -26.27
N LEU A 559 4.99 17.71 -26.62
CA LEU A 559 5.18 17.15 -27.96
C LEU A 559 3.99 16.30 -28.44
N PHE A 560 3.16 15.76 -27.54
CA PHE A 560 2.03 14.92 -27.91
C PHE A 560 0.69 15.67 -27.93
N SER A 561 0.42 16.55 -26.96
CA SER A 561 -0.85 17.30 -26.89
C SER A 561 -0.81 18.71 -27.48
N GLY A 562 0.39 19.27 -27.75
CA GLY A 562 0.55 20.65 -28.19
C GLY A 562 0.16 21.71 -27.14
N GLN A 563 -0.11 21.30 -25.90
CA GLN A 563 -0.52 22.19 -24.80
C GLN A 563 0.67 22.65 -23.95
N PRO A 564 0.60 23.83 -23.30
CA PRO A 564 1.59 24.26 -22.31
C PRO A 564 1.75 23.25 -21.17
N VAL A 565 3.00 22.84 -20.89
CA VAL A 565 3.32 21.81 -19.89
C VAL A 565 2.99 22.30 -18.48
N THR A 566 2.28 21.50 -17.69
CA THR A 566 2.04 21.77 -16.26
C THR A 566 3.34 21.66 -15.47
N LEU A 567 3.79 22.79 -14.92
CA LEU A 567 5.01 22.93 -14.11
C LEU A 567 4.79 22.50 -12.66
N SER A 568 3.61 22.79 -12.12
CA SER A 568 3.20 22.46 -10.75
C SER A 568 1.69 22.44 -10.63
N ASN A 569 1.17 21.64 -9.71
CA ASN A 569 -0.24 21.61 -9.36
C ASN A 569 -0.46 21.27 -7.87
N GLY A 570 -1.68 21.47 -7.40
CA GLY A 570 -2.09 21.20 -6.03
C GLY A 570 -3.52 21.67 -5.78
N SER A 571 -3.87 21.81 -4.50
CA SER A 571 -5.16 22.34 -4.06
C SER A 571 -5.02 23.68 -3.33
N GLY A 572 -6.14 24.37 -3.19
CA GLY A 572 -6.29 25.55 -2.34
C GLY A 572 -7.73 25.69 -1.86
N PHE A 573 -8.01 26.77 -1.15
CA PHE A 573 -9.38 27.10 -0.71
C PHE A 573 -9.60 28.61 -0.60
N ILE A 574 -10.83 29.03 -0.90
CA ILE A 574 -11.25 30.43 -0.95
C ILE A 574 -11.49 30.94 0.48
N VAL A 575 -10.85 32.05 0.85
CA VAL A 575 -10.98 32.69 2.18
C VAL A 575 -11.63 34.07 2.16
N LYS A 576 -11.96 34.60 0.97
CA LYS A 576 -12.80 35.79 0.80
C LYS A 576 -13.63 35.69 -0.47
N GLU A 577 -14.83 36.26 -0.42
CA GLU A 577 -15.78 36.31 -1.54
C GLU A 577 -15.21 37.04 -2.77
N ASP A 578 -14.14 37.82 -2.62
CA ASP A 578 -13.45 38.59 -3.66
C ASP A 578 -12.29 37.82 -4.35
N GLY A 579 -12.28 36.49 -4.24
CA GLY A 579 -11.34 35.63 -4.98
C GLY A 579 -9.96 35.48 -4.35
N LEU A 580 -9.84 35.70 -3.03
CA LEU A 580 -8.63 35.37 -2.27
C LEU A 580 -8.60 33.88 -1.94
N ILE A 581 -7.56 33.18 -2.37
CA ILE A 581 -7.39 31.73 -2.20
C ILE A 581 -6.09 31.43 -1.45
N LEU A 582 -6.12 30.60 -0.41
CA LEU A 582 -4.92 30.05 0.23
C LEU A 582 -4.42 28.78 -0.45
N THR A 583 -3.11 28.55 -0.38
CA THR A 583 -2.42 27.31 -0.74
C THR A 583 -1.02 27.28 -0.11
N ASN A 584 -0.20 26.26 -0.38
CA ASN A 584 1.21 26.23 0.03
C ASN A 584 2.12 27.03 -0.91
N ALA A 585 3.25 27.49 -0.39
CA ALA A 585 4.29 28.15 -1.20
C ALA A 585 4.87 27.19 -2.25
N HIS A 586 5.07 25.92 -1.89
CA HIS A 586 5.60 24.91 -2.81
C HIS A 586 4.68 24.63 -4.00
N VAL A 587 3.34 24.68 -3.83
CA VAL A 587 2.37 24.51 -4.92
C VAL A 587 2.54 25.59 -5.98
N VAL A 588 2.82 26.84 -5.56
CA VAL A 588 3.01 28.00 -6.44
C VAL A 588 4.47 28.17 -6.93
N VAL A 589 5.31 27.12 -6.77
CA VAL A 589 6.74 27.11 -7.14
C VAL A 589 7.51 28.28 -6.52
N ASN A 590 7.08 28.78 -5.36
CA ASN A 590 7.68 29.90 -4.63
C ASN A 590 7.77 31.23 -5.41
N LYS A 591 6.98 31.44 -6.48
CA LYS A 591 7.09 32.62 -7.36
C LYS A 591 5.96 33.64 -7.13
N PRO A 592 6.20 34.79 -6.46
CA PRO A 592 5.23 35.88 -6.39
C PRO A 592 4.93 36.44 -7.80
N ASN A 593 3.71 36.91 -8.03
CA ASN A 593 3.19 37.35 -9.32
C ASN A 593 3.20 36.29 -10.45
N ALA A 594 3.43 35.00 -10.14
CA ALA A 594 3.29 33.95 -11.14
C ALA A 594 1.82 33.81 -11.58
N ILE A 595 1.61 33.60 -12.88
CA ILE A 595 0.29 33.32 -13.44
C ILE A 595 -0.12 31.89 -13.06
N VAL A 596 -1.32 31.77 -12.51
CA VAL A 596 -1.94 30.50 -12.10
C VAL A 596 -3.25 30.30 -12.84
N ASN A 597 -3.60 29.06 -13.14
CA ASN A 597 -4.97 28.69 -13.48
C ASN A 597 -5.60 28.04 -12.24
N VAL A 598 -6.74 28.56 -11.82
CA VAL A 598 -7.54 28.02 -10.73
C VAL A 598 -8.80 27.40 -11.33
N ARG A 599 -9.14 26.17 -10.93
CA ARG A 599 -10.44 25.55 -11.24
C ARG A 599 -11.32 25.55 -9.99
N LEU A 600 -12.53 26.10 -10.13
CA LEU A 600 -13.53 26.14 -9.07
C LEU A 600 -14.36 24.85 -9.02
N PHE A 601 -15.13 24.67 -7.95
CA PHE A 601 -15.97 23.49 -7.72
C PHE A 601 -17.03 23.25 -8.82
N ASP A 602 -17.51 24.30 -9.47
CA ASP A 602 -18.43 24.22 -10.62
C ASP A 602 -17.75 23.78 -11.94
N GLY A 603 -16.43 23.56 -11.91
CA GLY A 603 -15.62 23.20 -13.07
C GLY A 603 -15.17 24.38 -13.93
N SER A 604 -15.54 25.62 -13.61
CA SER A 604 -15.04 26.84 -14.27
C SER A 604 -13.55 27.04 -14.02
N ILE A 605 -12.84 27.63 -14.98
CA ILE A 605 -11.39 27.88 -14.91
C ILE A 605 -11.13 29.37 -15.02
N HIS A 606 -10.43 29.92 -14.04
CA HIS A 606 -10.07 31.34 -13.97
C HIS A 606 -8.56 31.50 -13.85
N THR A 607 -7.99 32.33 -14.73
CA THR A 607 -6.59 32.75 -14.60
C THR A 607 -6.46 33.79 -13.49
N GLY A 608 -5.47 33.61 -12.63
CA GLY A 608 -5.16 34.46 -11.50
C GLY A 608 -3.65 34.70 -11.36
N PHE A 609 -3.25 35.29 -10.24
CA PHE A 609 -1.84 35.54 -9.91
C PHE A 609 -1.54 35.25 -8.43
N VAL A 610 -0.29 34.90 -8.13
CA VAL A 610 0.23 34.79 -6.75
C VAL A 610 0.40 36.20 -6.16
N GLU A 611 -0.26 36.50 -5.04
CA GLU A 611 -0.11 37.81 -4.35
C GLU A 611 1.14 37.83 -3.46
N ASP A 612 1.12 37.08 -2.36
CA ASP A 612 2.24 36.98 -1.40
C ASP A 612 2.56 35.52 -1.08
N VAL A 613 3.82 35.27 -0.73
CA VAL A 613 4.38 33.94 -0.40
C VAL A 613 5.24 34.05 0.85
N ASP A 614 5.01 33.19 1.86
CA ASP A 614 5.93 32.97 2.98
C ASP A 614 6.56 31.58 2.90
N LEU A 615 7.88 31.58 2.64
CA LEU A 615 8.69 30.37 2.58
C LEU A 615 9.02 29.77 3.95
N LYS A 616 8.91 30.54 5.05
CA LYS A 616 9.10 30.01 6.41
C LYS A 616 7.92 29.13 6.79
N SER A 617 6.69 29.62 6.67
CA SER A 617 5.49 28.83 6.95
C SER A 617 5.05 27.89 5.83
N ASP A 618 5.62 27.99 4.61
CA ASP A 618 5.15 27.30 3.39
C ASP A 618 3.69 27.69 3.04
N LEU A 619 3.41 28.99 3.03
CA LEU A 619 2.09 29.58 2.76
C LEU A 619 2.13 30.51 1.54
N ALA A 620 1.04 30.56 0.78
CA ALA A 620 0.82 31.55 -0.27
C ALA A 620 -0.66 31.93 -0.38
N THR A 621 -0.97 33.04 -1.05
CA THR A 621 -2.30 33.18 -1.68
C THR A 621 -2.22 33.45 -3.16
N LEU A 622 -3.33 33.12 -3.81
CA LEU A 622 -3.67 33.49 -5.16
C LEU A 622 -4.83 34.50 -5.14
N ARG A 623 -4.89 35.32 -6.18
CA ARG A 623 -6.04 36.15 -6.52
C ARG A 623 -6.63 35.69 -7.85
N ILE A 624 -7.93 35.47 -7.89
CA ILE A 624 -8.71 35.41 -9.14
C ILE A 624 -9.69 36.59 -9.24
N PRO A 625 -10.00 37.10 -10.45
CA PRO A 625 -10.85 38.27 -10.65
C PRO A 625 -12.35 37.91 -10.62
N VAL A 626 -12.79 37.20 -9.57
CA VAL A 626 -14.16 36.68 -9.42
C VAL A 626 -14.72 37.12 -8.06
N LYS A 627 -16.04 37.35 -7.98
CA LYS A 627 -16.73 37.84 -6.78
C LYS A 627 -17.97 37.01 -6.45
N GLY A 628 -18.36 37.00 -5.17
CA GLY A 628 -19.52 36.24 -4.69
C GLY A 628 -19.24 34.75 -4.52
N LEU A 629 -17.98 34.39 -4.29
CA LEU A 629 -17.53 33.01 -4.15
C LEU A 629 -17.84 32.43 -2.76
N PRO A 630 -18.11 31.11 -2.65
CA PRO A 630 -18.23 30.44 -1.35
C PRO A 630 -16.89 30.47 -0.59
N VAL A 631 -16.96 30.80 0.71
CA VAL A 631 -15.79 31.01 1.56
C VAL A 631 -15.66 29.90 2.60
N MET A 632 -14.45 29.36 2.74
CA MET A 632 -14.05 28.49 3.83
C MET A 632 -13.94 29.28 5.13
N LYS A 633 -14.65 28.86 6.18
CA LYS A 633 -14.46 29.40 7.54
C LYS A 633 -13.08 29.02 8.07
N LEU A 634 -12.42 29.95 8.76
CA LEU A 634 -11.16 29.66 9.46
C LEU A 634 -11.46 29.44 10.94
N GLY A 635 -11.32 28.19 11.39
CA GLY A 635 -11.55 27.79 12.78
C GLY A 635 -10.39 28.18 13.69
N SER A 636 -10.26 27.54 14.84
CA SER A 636 -9.11 27.68 15.74
C SER A 636 -8.22 26.45 15.67
N SER A 637 -6.90 26.64 15.75
CA SER A 637 -5.92 25.56 15.92
C SER A 637 -5.24 25.57 17.30
N ALA A 638 -5.68 26.46 18.20
CA ALA A 638 -5.33 26.42 19.61
C ALA A 638 -6.25 25.48 20.42
N ASP A 639 -7.50 25.33 20.00
CA ASP A 639 -8.56 24.64 20.76
C ASP A 639 -8.78 23.16 20.37
N ILE A 640 -8.09 22.70 19.32
CA ILE A 640 -8.16 21.32 18.81
C ILE A 640 -7.61 20.29 19.81
N GLN A 641 -8.20 19.10 19.80
CA GLN A 641 -7.87 18.00 20.71
C GLN A 641 -7.43 16.74 19.94
N PRO A 642 -6.44 15.97 20.45
CA PRO A 642 -6.11 14.67 19.88
C PRO A 642 -7.32 13.72 19.90
N GLY A 643 -7.59 13.08 18.76
CA GLY A 643 -8.77 12.23 18.55
C GLY A 643 -9.97 12.93 17.89
N GLU A 644 -9.94 14.24 17.66
CA GLU A 644 -10.95 14.92 16.84
C GLU A 644 -10.95 14.42 15.39
N TRP A 645 -12.14 14.18 14.84
CA TRP A 645 -12.32 13.83 13.43
C TRP A 645 -12.04 15.01 12.52
N VAL A 646 -11.25 14.75 11.47
CA VAL A 646 -10.83 15.74 10.49
C VAL A 646 -10.95 15.23 9.05
N VAL A 647 -11.17 16.18 8.14
CA VAL A 647 -11.34 15.94 6.70
C VAL A 647 -10.28 16.73 5.93
N ALA A 648 -9.35 16.03 5.29
CA ALA A 648 -8.30 16.61 4.45
C ALA A 648 -8.78 16.65 2.98
N MET A 649 -9.23 17.82 2.52
CA MET A 649 -9.84 17.97 1.20
C MET A 649 -8.88 18.54 0.14
N GLY A 650 -9.11 18.16 -1.10
CA GLY A 650 -8.50 18.75 -2.29
C GLY A 650 -9.19 18.33 -3.59
N SER A 651 -8.66 18.78 -4.72
CA SER A 651 -9.20 18.54 -6.07
C SER A 651 -8.11 18.08 -7.06
N PRO A 652 -7.46 16.91 -6.87
CA PRO A 652 -6.50 16.38 -7.83
C PRO A 652 -7.10 16.22 -9.22
N LEU A 653 -6.29 16.53 -10.25
CA LEU A 653 -6.55 16.23 -11.66
C LEU A 653 -7.90 16.76 -12.19
N ALA A 654 -8.47 17.76 -11.51
CA ALA A 654 -9.59 18.57 -11.98
C ALA A 654 -10.90 17.83 -12.36
N LEU A 655 -11.05 16.56 -11.97
CA LEU A 655 -12.22 15.70 -12.29
C LEU A 655 -12.96 15.16 -11.06
N SER A 656 -12.34 15.17 -9.88
CA SER A 656 -12.97 14.71 -8.64
C SER A 656 -12.30 15.34 -7.42
N ASN A 657 -13.09 15.82 -6.46
CA ASN A 657 -12.56 16.18 -5.15
C ASN A 657 -12.07 14.91 -4.44
N THR A 658 -10.79 14.88 -4.06
CA THR A 658 -10.27 13.87 -3.15
C THR A 658 -10.51 14.33 -1.73
N VAL A 659 -11.38 13.60 -1.06
CA VAL A 659 -11.65 13.69 0.36
C VAL A 659 -10.96 12.52 1.03
N THR A 660 -10.10 12.80 2.00
CA THR A 660 -9.63 11.80 2.95
C THR A 660 -10.04 12.23 4.36
N ALA A 661 -10.37 11.26 5.22
CA ALA A 661 -10.78 11.50 6.59
C ALA A 661 -9.87 10.71 7.55
N GLY A 662 -9.84 11.16 8.80
CA GLY A 662 -9.03 10.57 9.87
C GLY A 662 -9.22 11.37 11.16
N VAL A 663 -8.26 11.28 12.07
CA VAL A 663 -8.24 11.99 13.35
C VAL A 663 -6.95 12.78 13.58
N VAL A 664 -7.04 13.84 14.37
CA VAL A 664 -5.86 14.55 14.89
C VAL A 664 -5.06 13.60 15.79
N SER A 665 -3.91 13.13 15.32
CA SER A 665 -3.03 12.23 16.08
C SER A 665 -2.19 12.98 17.13
N SER A 666 -1.85 14.23 16.85
CA SER A 666 -1.20 15.14 17.79
C SER A 666 -1.41 16.59 17.35
N THR A 667 -1.65 17.47 18.33
CA THR A 667 -1.87 18.90 18.12
C THR A 667 -0.58 19.71 18.22
N GLN A 668 0.49 19.12 18.77
CA GLN A 668 1.71 19.85 19.15
C GLN A 668 3.02 19.16 18.72
N ARG A 669 3.18 18.87 17.42
CA ARG A 669 4.46 18.37 16.87
C ARG A 669 5.40 19.51 16.48
N ALA A 670 6.45 19.74 17.28
CA ALA A 670 7.49 20.73 16.97
C ALA A 670 8.30 20.32 15.72
N SER A 671 8.73 21.30 14.91
CA SER A 671 9.44 21.02 13.66
C SER A 671 10.80 20.36 13.89
N GLU A 672 11.42 20.59 15.05
CA GLU A 672 12.67 19.97 15.49
C GLU A 672 12.56 18.45 15.55
N GLU A 673 11.42 17.91 15.99
CA GLU A 673 11.14 16.47 16.01
C GLU A 673 11.01 15.88 14.59
N LEU A 674 10.62 16.72 13.63
CA LEU A 674 10.54 16.40 12.20
C LEU A 674 11.89 16.63 11.47
N GLY A 675 12.95 17.01 12.20
CA GLY A 675 14.27 17.33 11.64
C GLY A 675 14.34 18.68 10.90
N LEU A 676 13.30 19.51 10.97
CA LEU A 676 13.16 20.78 10.26
C LEU A 676 13.64 21.95 11.12
N ARG A 677 14.95 22.07 11.34
CA ARG A 677 15.54 23.15 12.17
C ARG A 677 15.21 24.55 11.65
N GLY A 678 14.91 25.49 12.56
CA GLY A 678 14.75 26.92 12.22
C GLY A 678 13.38 27.32 11.68
N LYS A 679 12.38 26.44 11.76
CA LYS A 679 10.97 26.82 11.70
C LYS A 679 10.40 26.75 13.11
N ASP A 680 10.17 27.88 13.78
CA ASP A 680 9.48 27.91 15.09
C ASP A 680 7.97 27.64 14.92
N MET A 681 7.64 26.52 14.29
CA MET A 681 6.32 26.17 13.77
C MET A 681 5.95 24.76 14.21
N VAL A 682 4.88 24.71 14.99
CA VAL A 682 4.26 23.47 15.46
C VAL A 682 3.26 23.00 14.40
N TYR A 683 3.26 21.72 14.06
CA TYR A 683 2.37 21.13 13.06
C TYR A 683 1.25 20.31 13.70
N ILE A 684 0.09 20.29 13.06
CA ILE A 684 -0.99 19.34 13.35
C ILE A 684 -0.62 18.01 12.68
N GLN A 685 -0.52 16.92 13.44
CA GLN A 685 -0.35 15.56 12.93
C GLN A 685 -1.72 14.91 12.77
N THR A 686 -1.95 14.24 11.63
CA THR A 686 -3.17 13.49 11.35
C THR A 686 -2.84 12.17 10.63
N ASP A 687 -3.65 11.14 10.83
CA ASP A 687 -3.54 9.87 10.08
C ASP A 687 -4.23 9.95 8.70
N ALA A 688 -5.21 10.86 8.56
CA ALA A 688 -5.87 11.23 7.30
C ALA A 688 -4.83 11.33 6.14
N PRO A 689 -4.94 10.51 5.09
CA PRO A 689 -3.92 10.49 4.04
C PRO A 689 -3.81 11.81 3.25
N ILE A 690 -2.66 12.49 3.38
CA ILE A 690 -2.28 13.62 2.53
C ILE A 690 -1.46 13.13 1.34
N THR A 691 -1.68 13.73 0.17
CA THR A 691 -1.01 13.45 -1.10
C THR A 691 -0.82 14.76 -1.89
N PHE A 692 -0.13 14.72 -3.03
CA PHE A 692 -0.07 15.86 -3.95
C PHE A 692 -1.44 16.39 -4.39
N GLY A 693 -2.50 15.56 -4.33
CA GLY A 693 -3.86 15.95 -4.70
C GLY A 693 -4.53 16.90 -3.72
N ASN A 694 -4.29 16.75 -2.42
CA ASN A 694 -4.87 17.61 -1.37
C ASN A 694 -3.85 18.52 -0.66
N SER A 695 -2.57 18.47 -1.02
CA SER A 695 -1.56 19.47 -0.62
C SER A 695 -2.00 20.89 -1.00
N GLY A 696 -1.85 21.85 -0.09
CA GLY A 696 -2.38 23.22 -0.19
C GLY A 696 -3.88 23.35 0.10
N GLY A 697 -4.64 22.25 0.09
CA GLY A 697 -6.05 22.22 0.49
C GLY A 697 -6.24 22.28 2.01
N PRO A 698 -7.49 22.46 2.48
CA PRO A 698 -7.77 22.62 3.90
C PRO A 698 -7.84 21.27 4.63
N LEU A 699 -7.43 21.28 5.91
CA LEU A 699 -7.77 20.29 6.92
C LEU A 699 -8.94 20.86 7.74
N VAL A 700 -10.09 20.18 7.73
CA VAL A 700 -11.38 20.71 8.18
C VAL A 700 -11.93 19.89 9.35
N ASN A 701 -12.49 20.56 10.36
CA ASN A 701 -13.13 19.93 11.52
C ASN A 701 -14.60 19.54 11.24
N LEU A 702 -15.31 19.01 12.25
CA LEU A 702 -16.71 18.62 12.11
C LEU A 702 -17.71 19.79 11.96
N ASP A 703 -17.31 21.02 12.29
CA ASP A 703 -18.13 22.23 12.11
C ASP A 703 -17.98 22.86 10.71
N GLY A 704 -17.19 22.24 9.83
CA GLY A 704 -16.92 22.72 8.47
C GLY A 704 -15.87 23.82 8.39
N GLU A 705 -15.07 24.01 9.44
CA GLU A 705 -14.04 25.06 9.55
C GLU A 705 -12.64 24.51 9.28
N ALA A 706 -11.83 25.24 8.50
CA ALA A 706 -10.43 24.91 8.29
C ALA A 706 -9.62 25.19 9.57
N ILE A 707 -9.08 24.12 10.16
CA ILE A 707 -8.15 24.15 11.30
C ILE A 707 -6.68 24.07 10.87
N GLY A 708 -6.41 23.75 9.59
CA GLY A 708 -5.07 23.83 9.03
C GLY A 708 -5.01 23.71 7.50
N ILE A 709 -3.80 23.72 6.95
CA ILE A 709 -3.52 23.51 5.53
C ILE A 709 -2.68 22.25 5.35
N ASN A 710 -3.19 21.31 4.56
CA ASN A 710 -2.54 20.04 4.23
C ASN A 710 -1.17 20.33 3.57
N SER A 711 -0.05 19.92 4.16
CA SER A 711 1.29 20.35 3.70
C SER A 711 2.21 19.20 3.32
N MET A 712 2.24 18.10 4.09
CA MET A 712 3.15 16.99 3.80
C MET A 712 2.66 15.64 4.34
N LYS A 713 3.09 14.55 3.68
CA LYS A 713 3.02 13.17 4.19
C LYS A 713 4.44 12.70 4.50
N VAL A 714 4.65 12.09 5.66
CA VAL A 714 5.94 11.46 6.01
C VAL A 714 5.89 9.95 5.79
N THR A 715 4.83 9.28 6.24
CA THR A 715 4.56 7.87 5.93
C THR A 715 3.05 7.59 5.96
N SER A 716 2.61 6.38 5.63
CA SER A 716 1.19 6.01 5.72
C SER A 716 0.73 6.05 7.18
N GLY A 717 -0.39 6.73 7.44
CA GLY A 717 -0.87 7.03 8.80
C GLY A 717 -0.13 8.19 9.50
N ILE A 718 0.81 8.89 8.84
CA ILE A 718 1.47 10.08 9.39
C ILE A 718 1.55 11.19 8.33
N SER A 719 0.58 12.09 8.38
CA SER A 719 0.47 13.31 7.60
C SER A 719 0.55 14.55 8.51
N PHE A 720 0.92 15.71 7.95
CA PHE A 720 1.01 16.98 8.67
C PHE A 720 0.34 18.14 7.93
N ALA A 721 -0.32 18.99 8.73
CA ALA A 721 -0.91 20.25 8.30
C ALA A 721 -0.32 21.44 9.06
N ILE A 722 -0.24 22.59 8.40
CA ILE A 722 0.14 23.87 9.00
C ILE A 722 -1.07 24.40 9.78
N PRO A 723 -0.97 24.77 11.07
CA PRO A 723 -2.12 25.22 11.85
C PRO A 723 -2.69 26.55 11.34
N ILE A 724 -4.02 26.72 11.38
CA ILE A 724 -4.68 27.89 10.80
C ILE A 724 -4.37 29.21 11.53
N ASP A 725 -3.88 29.19 12.77
CA ASP A 725 -3.51 30.42 13.46
C ASP A 725 -2.22 31.06 12.88
N TYR A 726 -1.26 30.26 12.39
CA TYR A 726 -0.14 30.76 11.58
C TYR A 726 -0.63 31.39 10.26
N VAL A 727 -1.73 30.86 9.70
CA VAL A 727 -2.38 31.40 8.50
C VAL A 727 -3.07 32.74 8.79
N LYS A 728 -3.76 32.87 9.92
CA LYS A 728 -4.32 34.16 10.39
C LYS A 728 -3.21 35.19 10.59
N GLU A 729 -2.08 34.82 11.19
CA GLU A 729 -0.91 35.68 11.29
C GLU A 729 -0.37 36.11 9.92
N PHE A 730 -0.22 35.19 8.96
CA PHE A 730 0.22 35.50 7.60
C PHE A 730 -0.73 36.46 6.89
N LEU A 731 -2.04 36.23 6.98
CA LEU A 731 -3.06 37.11 6.40
C LEU A 731 -3.06 38.50 7.04
N ASN A 732 -2.84 38.60 8.36
CA ASN A 732 -2.72 39.89 9.06
C ASN A 732 -1.45 40.65 8.66
N LYS A 733 -0.29 39.96 8.61
CA LYS A 733 1.02 40.56 8.29
C LYS A 733 1.07 41.22 6.91
N ARG A 734 0.26 40.78 5.95
CA ARG A 734 0.11 41.43 4.63
C ARG A 734 -0.35 42.89 4.69
N THR A 735 -1.09 43.28 5.72
CA THR A 735 -1.53 44.68 5.88
C THR A 735 -0.36 45.64 6.14
N THR A 736 0.79 45.10 6.58
CA THR A 736 2.07 45.81 6.72
C THR A 736 3.06 45.33 5.65
N LYS A 737 3.41 46.18 4.68
CA LYS A 737 4.37 45.81 3.61
C LYS A 737 5.76 45.49 4.17
N SER A 738 6.06 44.20 4.34
CA SER A 738 7.42 43.69 4.50
C SER A 738 8.27 44.02 3.26
N PRO A 739 9.57 44.35 3.42
CA PRO A 739 10.46 44.46 2.26
C PRO A 739 10.68 43.08 1.63
N GLN A 740 10.78 43.01 0.30
CA GLN A 740 11.16 41.78 -0.39
C GLN A 740 12.62 41.43 -0.04
N VAL A 741 12.81 40.34 0.71
CA VAL A 741 14.12 39.73 0.94
C VAL A 741 14.39 38.80 -0.23
N SER A 742 15.21 39.24 -1.19
CA SER A 742 15.61 38.40 -2.32
C SER A 742 16.37 37.16 -1.83
N ARG A 743 15.98 35.96 -2.27
CA ARG A 743 16.53 34.68 -1.82
C ARG A 743 16.93 33.80 -3.00
N ARG A 744 17.92 32.93 -2.77
CA ARG A 744 18.49 32.06 -3.80
C ARG A 744 17.75 30.74 -3.90
N TYR A 745 17.56 30.26 -5.12
CA TYR A 745 16.72 29.12 -5.49
C TYR A 745 17.54 28.03 -6.20
N LEU A 746 17.30 26.77 -5.82
CA LEU A 746 17.88 25.58 -6.46
C LEU A 746 16.87 24.77 -7.28
N GLY A 747 15.58 24.78 -6.91
CA GLY A 747 14.55 23.94 -7.52
C GLY A 747 14.73 22.44 -7.28
N ILE A 748 14.85 22.06 -6.01
CA ILE A 748 14.86 20.67 -5.52
C ILE A 748 13.86 20.48 -4.39
N THR A 749 13.30 19.28 -4.29
CA THR A 749 12.58 18.78 -3.12
C THR A 749 13.56 17.96 -2.27
N MET A 750 13.59 18.22 -0.97
CA MET A 750 14.64 17.74 -0.05
C MET A 750 14.02 16.93 1.10
N LEU A 751 14.65 15.82 1.47
CA LEU A 751 14.34 15.06 2.68
C LEU A 751 15.60 14.95 3.54
N SER A 752 15.54 15.42 4.78
CA SER A 752 16.68 15.33 5.72
C SER A 752 16.81 13.90 6.24
N LEU A 753 18.00 13.30 6.15
CA LEU A 753 18.24 11.92 6.57
C LEU A 753 18.42 11.84 8.09
N THR A 754 17.33 11.52 8.79
CA THR A 754 17.37 11.09 10.20
C THR A 754 17.85 9.63 10.29
N PRO A 755 18.39 9.15 11.43
CA PRO A 755 18.85 7.77 11.56
C PRO A 755 17.79 6.71 11.21
N ASN A 756 16.52 6.97 11.50
CA ASN A 756 15.42 6.07 11.18
C ASN A 756 15.14 6.00 9.67
N ILE A 757 15.08 7.15 9.00
CA ILE A 757 14.92 7.23 7.53
C ILE A 757 16.14 6.60 6.83
N LEU A 758 17.34 6.86 7.34
CA LEU A 758 18.59 6.30 6.86
C LEU A 758 18.60 4.77 6.96
N MET A 759 18.10 4.20 8.06
CA MET A 759 17.95 2.76 8.26
C MET A 759 16.90 2.15 7.30
N GLU A 760 15.74 2.80 7.14
CA GLU A 760 14.70 2.38 6.20
C GLU A 760 15.18 2.40 4.74
N LEU A 761 15.95 3.42 4.35
CA LEU A 761 16.56 3.52 3.02
C LEU A 761 17.65 2.49 2.78
N ARG A 762 18.51 2.19 3.77
CA ARG A 762 19.51 1.11 3.68
C ARG A 762 18.86 -0.27 3.55
N MET A 763 17.75 -0.51 4.24
CA MET A 763 16.97 -1.76 4.11
C MET A 763 16.32 -1.91 2.71
N ARG A 764 15.91 -0.80 2.08
CA ARG A 764 15.34 -0.81 0.71
C ARG A 764 16.37 -0.74 -0.42
N ASN A 765 17.57 -0.20 -0.14
CA ASN A 765 18.65 -0.06 -1.11
C ASN A 765 19.99 -0.53 -0.51
N PRO A 766 20.33 -1.83 -0.65
CA PRO A 766 21.62 -2.38 -0.19
C PRO A 766 22.86 -1.81 -0.89
N GLU A 767 22.70 -0.96 -1.91
CA GLU A 767 23.83 -0.26 -2.55
C GLU A 767 24.12 1.10 -1.91
N MET A 768 23.28 1.57 -0.98
CA MET A 768 23.50 2.81 -0.23
C MET A 768 24.72 2.68 0.71
N PRO A 769 25.76 3.52 0.56
CA PRO A 769 26.97 3.40 1.37
C PRO A 769 26.74 3.56 2.88
N THR A 770 27.38 2.69 3.65
CA THR A 770 27.21 2.58 5.12
C THR A 770 27.94 3.67 5.91
N ASP A 771 28.83 4.43 5.25
CA ASP A 771 29.56 5.59 5.77
C ASP A 771 28.75 6.89 5.71
N ILE A 772 27.59 6.91 5.03
CA ILE A 772 26.65 8.04 5.09
C ILE A 772 25.91 7.99 6.43
N GLU A 773 26.36 8.73 7.43
CA GLU A 773 25.64 8.92 8.70
C GLU A 773 24.57 10.02 8.64
N HIS A 774 24.72 10.97 7.71
CA HIS A 774 23.90 12.17 7.58
C HIS A 774 23.95 12.71 6.15
N GLY A 775 22.94 13.48 5.76
CA GLY A 775 22.86 14.13 4.45
C GLY A 775 21.42 14.50 4.08
N ILE A 776 21.23 15.03 2.87
CA ILE A 776 19.92 15.39 2.32
C ILE A 776 19.64 14.57 1.08
N LEU A 777 18.61 13.73 1.12
CA LEU A 777 18.10 13.04 -0.06
C LEU A 777 17.39 14.05 -0.97
N VAL A 778 17.84 14.12 -2.22
CA VAL A 778 17.20 14.85 -3.31
C VAL A 778 16.01 14.02 -3.78
N TRP A 779 14.82 14.32 -3.25
CA TRP A 779 13.59 13.57 -3.55
C TRP A 779 13.09 13.84 -4.98
N LYS A 780 13.22 15.08 -5.45
CA LYS A 780 12.82 15.50 -6.80
C LYS A 780 13.67 16.69 -7.24
N VAL A 781 13.96 16.77 -8.54
CA VAL A 781 14.59 17.94 -9.17
C VAL A 781 13.61 18.53 -10.18
N ILE A 782 13.44 19.85 -10.17
CA ILE A 782 12.50 20.55 -11.06
C ILE A 782 13.18 20.74 -12.44
N ILE A 783 12.55 20.27 -13.52
CA ILE A 783 13.19 20.23 -14.85
C ILE A 783 13.49 21.65 -15.37
N GLY A 784 14.77 21.92 -15.63
CA GLY A 784 15.29 23.23 -16.03
C GLY A 784 15.61 24.19 -14.87
N SER A 785 15.47 23.76 -13.61
CA SER A 785 15.96 24.52 -12.45
C SER A 785 17.50 24.61 -12.41
N PRO A 786 18.08 25.51 -11.60
CA PRO A 786 19.51 25.53 -11.32
C PRO A 786 20.11 24.16 -11.01
N ALA A 787 19.46 23.36 -10.14
CA ALA A 787 19.94 22.02 -9.79
C ALA A 787 19.86 21.03 -10.97
N TYR A 788 18.81 21.08 -11.79
CA TYR A 788 18.71 20.29 -13.02
C TYR A 788 19.85 20.64 -13.99
N ASN A 789 20.07 21.94 -14.21
CA ASN A 789 21.10 22.45 -15.11
C ASN A 789 22.53 22.15 -14.58
N GLY A 790 22.68 22.07 -13.25
CA GLY A 790 23.91 21.65 -12.56
C GLY A 790 24.07 20.13 -12.39
N GLY A 791 23.19 19.31 -12.95
CA GLY A 791 23.33 17.85 -12.99
C GLY A 791 22.94 17.10 -11.71
N LEU A 792 22.23 17.73 -10.76
CA LEU A 792 21.59 17.04 -9.64
C LEU A 792 20.48 16.11 -10.13
N GLN A 793 20.31 14.95 -9.50
CA GLN A 793 19.34 13.92 -9.89
C GLN A 793 18.49 13.47 -8.68
N PRO A 794 17.23 13.05 -8.88
CA PRO A 794 16.46 12.37 -7.85
C PRO A 794 17.20 11.11 -7.37
N GLY A 795 17.31 10.93 -6.06
CA GLY A 795 18.08 9.85 -5.44
C GLY A 795 19.51 10.24 -5.02
N ASP A 796 20.02 11.40 -5.43
CA ASP A 796 21.28 11.95 -4.90
C ASP A 796 21.17 12.23 -3.39
N ILE A 797 22.23 11.95 -2.64
CA ILE A 797 22.34 12.34 -1.22
C ILE A 797 23.42 13.41 -1.08
N VAL A 798 23.02 14.67 -0.84
CA VAL A 798 23.94 15.77 -0.55
C VAL A 798 24.60 15.55 0.80
N THR A 799 25.93 15.44 0.83
CA THR A 799 26.71 15.32 2.08
C THR A 799 27.37 16.63 2.48
N SER A 800 27.77 17.47 1.51
CA SER A 800 28.42 18.76 1.76
C SER A 800 28.12 19.78 0.67
N ILE A 801 28.15 21.07 1.03
CA ILE A 801 28.12 22.19 0.10
C ILE A 801 29.21 23.19 0.50
N ASN A 802 30.05 23.58 -0.47
CA ASN A 802 31.20 24.47 -0.28
C ASN A 802 32.08 23.98 0.89
N GLU A 803 32.37 22.68 0.90
CA GLU A 803 33.20 21.96 1.90
C GLU A 803 32.62 21.98 3.33
N LYS A 804 31.43 22.53 3.55
CA LYS A 804 30.67 22.42 4.81
C LYS A 804 29.75 21.20 4.78
N PRO A 805 29.76 20.34 5.82
CA PRO A 805 28.84 19.21 5.90
C PRO A 805 27.39 19.69 6.08
N VAL A 806 26.45 19.00 5.44
CA VAL A 806 25.01 19.31 5.46
C VAL A 806 24.28 18.19 6.17
N ARG A 807 23.45 18.53 7.18
CA ARG A 807 22.74 17.54 8.02
C ARG A 807 21.22 17.70 7.96
N THR A 808 20.75 18.92 7.71
CA THR A 808 19.34 19.31 7.63
C THR A 808 19.12 20.22 6.42
N ALA A 809 17.91 20.23 5.85
CA ALA A 809 17.58 21.11 4.72
C ALA A 809 17.85 22.59 5.05
N SER A 810 17.73 22.95 6.32
CA SER A 810 18.07 24.25 6.91
C SER A 810 19.51 24.69 6.66
N ASP A 811 20.47 23.75 6.65
CA ASP A 811 21.87 24.04 6.36
C ASP A 811 22.05 24.47 4.89
N ILE A 812 21.29 23.86 3.96
CA ILE A 812 21.28 24.26 2.54
C ILE A 812 20.69 25.66 2.37
N TYR A 813 19.59 25.98 3.06
CA TYR A 813 19.01 27.33 3.04
C TYR A 813 19.99 28.38 3.59
N LEU A 814 20.65 28.10 4.71
CA LEU A 814 21.65 29.00 5.30
C LEU A 814 22.86 29.21 4.38
N ILE A 815 23.30 28.16 3.67
CA ILE A 815 24.39 28.26 2.68
C ILE A 815 23.95 29.06 1.44
N LEU A 816 22.70 28.93 0.99
CA LEU A 816 22.12 29.71 -0.11
C LEU A 816 22.03 31.20 0.19
N GLU A 817 21.65 31.58 1.41
CA GLU A 817 21.61 32.98 1.84
C GLU A 817 23.03 33.58 1.87
N ASN A 818 23.99 32.86 2.48
CA ASN A 818 25.34 33.36 2.70
C ASN A 818 26.30 33.25 1.50
N THR A 819 25.97 32.48 0.45
CA THR A 819 26.88 32.30 -0.71
C THR A 819 26.42 33.08 -1.94
N SER A 820 27.16 34.14 -2.28
CA SER A 820 26.99 34.92 -3.52
C SER A 820 27.80 34.32 -4.67
N GLY A 821 27.40 33.15 -5.17
CA GLY A 821 28.06 32.48 -6.30
C GLY A 821 27.57 31.06 -6.53
N SER A 822 28.29 30.32 -7.38
CA SER A 822 28.03 28.89 -7.58
C SER A 822 28.34 28.08 -6.32
N LEU A 823 27.51 27.07 -6.07
CA LEU A 823 27.67 26.09 -5.00
C LEU A 823 28.43 24.87 -5.54
N ARG A 824 29.51 24.48 -4.87
CA ARG A 824 30.13 23.16 -4.99
C ARG A 824 29.35 22.20 -4.10
N ILE A 825 28.52 21.34 -4.68
CA ILE A 825 27.66 20.39 -3.96
C ILE A 825 28.27 18.99 -4.12
N ASP A 826 28.67 18.36 -3.02
CA ASP A 826 29.13 16.97 -3.04
C ASP A 826 27.95 16.05 -2.71
N VAL A 827 27.66 15.13 -3.64
CA VAL A 827 26.57 14.15 -3.53
C VAL A 827 27.10 12.72 -3.56
N VAL A 828 26.35 11.81 -2.92
CA VAL A 828 26.47 10.37 -3.18
C VAL A 828 25.34 9.94 -4.13
N ARG A 829 25.71 9.32 -5.25
CA ARG A 829 24.83 8.76 -6.27
C ARG A 829 25.09 7.27 -6.40
N GLY A 830 24.18 6.45 -5.88
CA GLY A 830 24.43 5.01 -5.67
C GLY A 830 25.66 4.80 -4.79
N ARG A 831 26.67 4.07 -5.29
CA ARG A 831 27.97 3.90 -4.62
C ARG A 831 29.00 4.99 -4.92
N THR A 832 28.71 5.94 -5.82
CA THR A 832 29.69 6.94 -6.29
C THR A 832 29.57 8.28 -5.56
N ARG A 833 30.70 8.88 -5.18
CA ARG A 833 30.77 10.27 -4.69
C ARG A 833 31.05 11.19 -5.88
N VAL A 834 30.22 12.22 -6.07
CA VAL A 834 30.28 13.15 -7.22
C VAL A 834 30.21 14.58 -6.70
N THR A 835 31.16 15.43 -7.10
CA THR A 835 31.07 16.88 -6.90
C THR A 835 30.38 17.52 -8.09
N LEU A 836 29.34 18.31 -7.85
CA LEU A 836 28.54 19.05 -8.84
C LEU A 836 28.66 20.55 -8.59
N THR A 837 28.69 21.36 -9.66
CA THR A 837 28.72 22.82 -9.56
C THR A 837 27.38 23.39 -9.99
N VAL A 838 26.66 23.99 -9.05
CA VAL A 838 25.28 24.46 -9.25
C VAL A 838 25.21 25.96 -8.97
N THR A 839 24.78 26.77 -9.93
CA THR A 839 24.68 28.23 -9.77
C THR A 839 23.24 28.61 -9.41
N PRO A 840 22.92 28.99 -8.15
CA PRO A 840 21.55 29.30 -7.76
C PRO A 840 21.02 30.55 -8.48
N GLU A 841 19.77 30.50 -8.92
CA GLU A 841 19.06 31.70 -9.37
C GLU A 841 18.71 32.57 -8.17
N THR A 842 18.70 33.90 -8.35
CA THR A 842 18.22 34.84 -7.32
C THR A 842 16.82 35.30 -7.71
N HIS A 843 15.89 35.29 -6.75
CA HIS A 843 14.51 35.78 -6.87
C HIS A 843 14.27 36.85 -5.81
#